data_AF-A0A9Q0EKA4-F1
#
_entry.id   AF-A0A9Q0EKA4-F1
#
_cell.length_a   1.000
_cell.length_b   1.000
_cell.length_c   1.000
_cell.angle_alpha   90.00
_cell.angle_beta   90.00
_cell.angle_gamma   90.00
#
_symmetry.space_group_name_H-M   'P 1'
#
loop_
_entity.id
_entity.type
_entity.pdbx_description
1 polymer ?
#
loop_
_entity_poly.entity_id
_entity_poly.type
_entity_poly.pdbx_seq_one_letter_code
_entity_poly.pdbx_strand_id
1 'polypeptide(L)'
;MVKLVKLVKLVKSLTNGLSEREANDALTANVCKGQQQHEDVCLGLFCLVLTEPNQAQRSYRDLTLLSRDGMNGVLVKINQILMEKFLKLQDVSRTQVCGDLSSKNLWLAESVLDVLLDQKEWVVKSAMLVAMSVYTYLRLMVDHGTTPLLVLRQKEVDFCISMLRERFMDCAVIGRDLVRLLQNVARIPEMELLWKDLLHNPAALSPPFTGLLQLLTARTSRKFLACRLTPDMETKLLFMTSRVRFGQQKRYQEWFQRQYLSTAESQSLRCDLIRYICGVVHPSNEVLSSDILPRWAIIGWLLTTCTSNVAASNAKLALFYDWLFFSPEKDSIMNIEPAILVMHHSMKPHPAITATLLDFMCRRVLAHLAPLFDNPKLDRELRSMLRERFPEFCTSPSAPTEVKTEESVALEMDNNVLDKDEGCYDTTEAAFSDDEEELNNKGKKQREFRFQPIKEEIIEEPADITPFQDQLEDVMKDKVLQLQKASDAENQCEVMQEIVDLILEEDFDPEQMPTLASCLAELFKGHFRGDVLPDDITEESLEESVCKPVCLVFRNLCTMQEDNSGFSVLLDMLAELYQKQPKIGYHLLYYLKASKAAMGKMSLYESFAQATALGDLHTCLMMDMKACQEDDVRLLCYLTPSIYSQEDEDSKPKAPKRKRRGSSAVGSDSD
;
A
#
# COMPACT_ATOMS: atom_id res chain seq x y z
N MET A 1 1.51 -43.85 3.66
CA MET A 1 1.82 -44.76 4.79
C MET A 1 1.44 -46.21 4.47
N VAL A 2 0.15 -46.57 4.32
CA VAL A 2 -0.25 -47.97 4.05
C VAL A 2 0.43 -48.57 2.81
N LYS A 3 0.55 -47.80 1.70
CA LYS A 3 1.28 -48.25 0.50
C LYS A 3 2.76 -48.54 0.81
N LEU A 4 3.47 -47.60 1.44
CA LEU A 4 4.90 -47.72 1.76
C LEU A 4 5.21 -48.91 2.69
N VAL A 5 4.38 -49.17 3.70
CA VAL A 5 4.54 -50.35 4.59
C VAL A 5 4.36 -51.65 3.81
N LYS A 6 3.45 -51.70 2.83
CA LYS A 6 3.31 -52.86 1.93
C LYS A 6 4.56 -53.07 1.07
N LEU A 7 5.18 -51.99 0.60
CA LEU A 7 6.42 -52.07 -0.19
C LEU A 7 7.61 -52.56 0.63
N VAL A 8 7.72 -52.14 1.90
CA VAL A 8 8.72 -52.70 2.82
C VAL A 8 8.51 -54.20 3.01
N LYS A 9 7.25 -54.66 3.18
CA LYS A 9 6.95 -56.09 3.28
C LYS A 9 7.31 -56.85 1.99
N LEU A 10 7.05 -56.26 0.82
CA LEU A 10 7.47 -56.82 -0.46
C LEU A 10 8.98 -57.00 -0.52
N VAL A 11 9.76 -55.95 -0.25
CA VAL A 11 11.23 -56.03 -0.28
C VAL A 11 11.75 -57.04 0.74
N LYS A 12 11.26 -57.00 1.99
CA LYS A 12 11.62 -58.00 3.01
C LYS A 12 11.27 -59.42 2.54
N SER A 13 10.15 -59.65 1.86
CA SER A 13 9.79 -60.99 1.36
C SER A 13 10.71 -61.50 0.25
N LEU A 14 11.30 -60.61 -0.54
CA LEU A 14 12.23 -60.96 -1.62
C LEU A 14 13.64 -61.23 -1.11
N THR A 15 14.00 -60.70 0.06
CA THR A 15 15.38 -60.76 0.59
C THR A 15 15.53 -61.61 1.85
N ASN A 16 14.44 -62.07 2.47
CA ASN A 16 14.49 -62.78 3.75
C ASN A 16 15.19 -64.14 3.62
N GLY A 17 16.16 -64.40 4.48
CA GLY A 17 16.90 -65.66 4.51
C GLY A 17 17.90 -65.85 3.35
N LEU A 18 18.10 -64.86 2.50
CA LEU A 18 19.05 -64.90 1.38
C LEU A 18 20.39 -64.26 1.74
N SER A 19 21.47 -64.72 1.09
CA SER A 19 22.76 -64.02 1.12
C SER A 19 22.67 -62.66 0.40
N GLU A 20 23.67 -61.78 0.56
CA GLU A 20 23.64 -60.47 -0.08
C GLU A 20 23.53 -60.54 -1.61
N ARG A 21 24.25 -61.49 -2.21
CA ARG A 21 24.27 -61.69 -3.65
C ARG A 21 22.91 -62.20 -4.15
N GLU A 22 22.36 -63.21 -3.49
CA GLU A 22 21.06 -63.79 -3.84
C GLU A 22 19.91 -62.79 -3.67
N ALA A 23 19.97 -61.97 -2.61
CA ALA A 23 19.02 -60.89 -2.40
C ALA A 23 19.09 -59.85 -3.53
N ASN A 24 20.29 -59.46 -3.96
CA ASN A 24 20.47 -58.49 -5.05
C ASN A 24 20.00 -59.07 -6.40
N ASP A 25 20.31 -60.33 -6.69
CA ASP A 25 19.84 -61.04 -7.88
C ASP A 25 18.30 -61.14 -7.91
N ALA A 26 17.67 -61.46 -6.76
CA ALA A 26 16.22 -61.53 -6.63
C ALA A 26 15.53 -60.17 -6.82
N LEU A 27 16.11 -59.10 -6.24
CA LEU A 27 15.61 -57.73 -6.42
C LEU A 27 15.78 -57.27 -7.87
N THR A 28 16.93 -57.53 -8.49
CA THR A 28 17.22 -57.22 -9.90
C THR A 28 16.22 -57.91 -10.82
N ALA A 29 15.98 -59.21 -10.60
CA ALA A 29 15.00 -59.98 -11.38
C ALA A 29 13.57 -59.43 -11.23
N ASN A 30 13.21 -58.90 -10.07
CA ASN A 30 11.90 -58.29 -9.86
C ASN A 30 11.79 -56.92 -10.54
N VAL A 31 12.80 -56.07 -10.40
CA VAL A 31 12.90 -54.76 -11.07
C VAL A 31 12.84 -54.91 -12.60
N CYS A 32 13.36 -56.01 -13.16
CA CYS A 32 13.26 -56.32 -14.60
C CYS A 32 11.83 -56.59 -15.10
N LYS A 33 10.86 -56.89 -14.23
CA LYS A 33 9.51 -57.30 -14.64
C LYS A 33 8.65 -56.16 -15.20
N GLY A 34 9.01 -54.91 -14.90
CA GLY A 34 8.28 -53.74 -15.38
C GLY A 34 8.51 -52.51 -14.52
N GLN A 35 8.01 -51.37 -15.01
CA GLN A 35 8.17 -50.07 -14.36
C GLN A 35 7.52 -50.03 -12.96
N GLN A 36 6.36 -50.69 -12.79
CA GLN A 36 5.68 -50.73 -11.49
C GLN A 36 6.50 -51.50 -10.45
N GLN A 37 7.11 -52.62 -10.84
CA GLN A 37 7.94 -53.42 -9.95
C GLN A 37 9.25 -52.71 -9.62
N HIS A 38 9.83 -51.99 -10.59
CA HIS A 38 10.96 -51.10 -10.36
C HIS A 38 10.62 -50.04 -9.30
N GLU A 39 9.50 -49.31 -9.46
CA GLU A 39 9.07 -48.29 -8.51
C GLU A 39 8.82 -48.89 -7.11
N ASP A 40 8.10 -50.00 -7.04
CA ASP A 40 7.74 -50.67 -5.79
C ASP A 40 8.97 -51.14 -4.99
N VAL A 41 9.98 -51.69 -5.67
CA VAL A 41 11.25 -52.10 -5.05
C VAL A 41 12.06 -50.89 -4.60
N CYS A 42 12.20 -49.86 -5.45
CA CYS A 42 12.97 -48.65 -5.11
C CYS A 42 12.35 -47.92 -3.91
N LEU A 43 11.03 -47.76 -3.88
CA LEU A 43 10.33 -47.13 -2.76
C LEU A 43 10.33 -48.00 -1.50
N GLY A 44 10.31 -49.32 -1.63
CA GLY A 44 10.46 -50.25 -0.50
C GLY A 44 11.84 -50.17 0.15
N LEU A 45 12.91 -50.15 -0.66
CA LEU A 45 14.29 -49.95 -0.20
C LEU A 45 14.48 -48.57 0.44
N PHE A 46 13.96 -47.52 -0.19
CA PHE A 46 13.94 -46.18 0.39
C PHE A 46 13.24 -46.15 1.76
N CYS A 47 12.11 -46.82 1.93
CA CYS A 47 11.47 -46.91 3.24
C CYS A 47 12.29 -47.67 4.27
N LEU A 48 13.01 -48.74 3.87
CA LEU A 48 13.94 -49.42 4.77
C LEU A 48 15.07 -48.49 5.22
N VAL A 49 15.61 -47.65 4.32
CA VAL A 49 16.58 -46.61 4.69
C VAL A 49 16.04 -45.68 5.78
N LEU A 50 14.77 -45.29 5.69
CA LEU A 50 14.14 -44.40 6.66
C LEU A 50 13.75 -45.08 7.99
N THR A 51 13.41 -46.36 7.98
CA THR A 51 12.81 -47.02 9.16
C THR A 51 13.74 -47.98 9.90
N GLU A 52 14.83 -48.44 9.27
CA GLU A 52 15.69 -49.50 9.80
C GLU A 52 17.17 -49.05 9.75
N PRO A 53 17.67 -48.32 10.77
CA PRO A 53 19.02 -47.74 10.76
C PRO A 53 20.13 -48.76 10.51
N ASN A 54 19.99 -49.96 11.09
CA ASN A 54 20.96 -51.05 10.93
C ASN A 54 21.04 -51.60 9.49
N GLN A 55 20.00 -51.39 8.68
CA GLN A 55 19.93 -51.85 7.29
C GLN A 55 20.02 -50.70 6.28
N ALA A 56 20.11 -49.45 6.75
CA ALA A 56 20.01 -48.27 5.90
C ALA A 56 21.16 -48.17 4.89
N GLN A 57 22.41 -48.36 5.32
CA GLN A 57 23.57 -48.32 4.42
C GLN A 57 23.47 -49.36 3.30
N ARG A 58 23.10 -50.60 3.65
CA ARG A 58 22.92 -51.67 2.67
C ARG A 58 21.76 -51.37 1.73
N SER A 59 20.61 -50.96 2.26
CA SER A 59 19.42 -50.65 1.46
C SER A 59 19.66 -49.48 0.51
N TYR A 60 20.46 -48.49 0.91
CA TYR A 60 20.87 -47.38 0.05
C TYR A 60 21.82 -47.83 -1.08
N ARG A 61 22.78 -48.72 -0.77
CA ARG A 61 23.66 -49.34 -1.77
C ARG A 61 22.86 -50.14 -2.80
N ASP A 62 21.94 -50.98 -2.34
CA ASP A 62 21.10 -51.80 -3.21
C ASP A 62 20.16 -50.89 -4.05
N LEU A 63 19.63 -49.81 -3.46
CA LEU A 63 18.82 -48.82 -4.17
C LEU A 63 19.60 -48.11 -5.31
N THR A 64 20.85 -47.72 -5.06
CA THR A 64 21.70 -47.06 -6.06
C THR A 64 22.08 -47.99 -7.21
N LEU A 65 22.24 -49.29 -6.95
CA LEU A 65 22.50 -50.30 -7.98
C LEU A 65 21.26 -50.63 -8.82
N LEU A 66 20.08 -50.64 -8.19
CA LEU A 66 18.83 -51.10 -8.82
C LEU A 66 18.02 -49.99 -9.52
N SER A 67 18.27 -48.72 -9.17
CA SER A 67 17.56 -47.60 -9.78
C SER A 67 17.96 -47.42 -11.25
N ARG A 68 16.96 -47.42 -12.14
CA ARG A 68 17.12 -47.22 -13.59
C ARG A 68 16.82 -45.78 -14.04
N ASP A 69 16.28 -44.98 -13.14
CA ASP A 69 15.74 -43.64 -13.38
C ASP A 69 16.55 -42.55 -12.67
N GLY A 70 17.79 -42.84 -12.26
CA GLY A 70 18.63 -41.90 -11.50
C GLY A 70 18.02 -41.50 -10.16
N MET A 71 17.27 -42.41 -9.54
CA MET A 71 16.50 -42.23 -8.30
C MET A 71 15.37 -41.20 -8.39
N ASN A 72 14.93 -40.82 -9.58
CA ASN A 72 13.88 -39.81 -9.77
C ASN A 72 12.58 -40.15 -9.03
N GLY A 73 12.09 -41.40 -9.11
CA GLY A 73 10.89 -41.83 -8.38
C GLY A 73 11.04 -41.73 -6.86
N VAL A 74 12.25 -41.97 -6.34
CA VAL A 74 12.57 -41.81 -4.91
C VAL A 74 12.59 -40.32 -4.53
N LEU A 75 13.23 -39.48 -5.33
CA LEU A 75 13.28 -38.03 -5.12
C LEU A 75 11.87 -37.40 -5.14
N VAL A 76 11.03 -37.78 -6.10
CA VAL A 76 9.62 -37.37 -6.15
C VAL A 76 8.89 -37.80 -4.87
N LYS A 77 9.17 -39.01 -4.35
CA LYS A 77 8.56 -39.47 -3.11
C LYS A 77 9.05 -38.75 -1.87
N ILE A 78 10.35 -38.43 -1.81
CA ILE A 78 10.94 -37.59 -0.76
C ILE A 78 10.21 -36.24 -0.76
N ASN A 79 10.09 -35.58 -1.92
CA ASN A 79 9.36 -34.31 -2.04
C ASN A 79 7.90 -34.45 -1.60
N GLN A 80 7.19 -35.50 -2.02
CA GLN A 80 5.80 -35.72 -1.60
C GLN A 80 5.69 -35.90 -0.08
N ILE A 81 6.61 -36.63 0.54
CA ILE A 81 6.65 -36.83 1.99
C ILE A 81 6.90 -35.50 2.72
N LEU A 82 7.87 -34.71 2.23
CA LEU A 82 8.20 -33.38 2.74
C LEU A 82 7.08 -32.35 2.58
N MET A 83 6.24 -32.47 1.54
CA MET A 83 5.13 -31.54 1.32
C MET A 83 3.85 -31.95 2.06
N GLU A 84 3.49 -33.24 2.08
CA GLU A 84 2.16 -33.67 2.55
C GLU A 84 2.12 -34.36 3.93
N LYS A 85 3.18 -35.07 4.31
CA LYS A 85 3.19 -35.97 5.49
C LYS A 85 4.21 -35.56 6.54
N PHE A 86 4.90 -34.49 6.24
CA PHE A 86 5.95 -33.84 6.98
C PHE A 86 5.67 -33.65 8.48
N LEU A 87 4.55 -33.04 8.88
CA LEU A 87 4.17 -32.87 10.29
C LEU A 87 3.79 -34.18 11.01
N LYS A 88 3.66 -35.28 10.27
CA LYS A 88 3.24 -36.60 10.77
C LYS A 88 4.37 -37.64 10.71
N LEU A 89 5.58 -37.24 10.32
CA LEU A 89 6.77 -38.11 10.35
C LEU A 89 7.24 -38.31 11.79
N GLN A 90 7.67 -39.53 12.12
CA GLN A 90 8.32 -39.83 13.39
C GLN A 90 9.75 -39.23 13.39
N ASP A 91 10.03 -38.47 14.45
CA ASP A 91 11.27 -37.83 14.93
C ASP A 91 12.32 -37.16 14.00
N VAL A 92 12.41 -37.38 12.67
CA VAL A 92 13.68 -37.04 11.95
C VAL A 92 13.54 -36.38 10.56
N SER A 93 12.46 -35.67 10.23
CA SER A 93 12.47 -34.88 8.97
C SER A 93 11.60 -33.66 9.12
N ARG A 94 12.23 -32.57 9.58
CA ARG A 94 11.60 -31.25 9.66
C ARG A 94 12.03 -30.35 8.46
N THR A 95 11.42 -29.19 8.32
CA THR A 95 11.63 -28.07 7.40
C THR A 95 11.90 -26.97 8.39
N GLN A 96 12.96 -26.21 8.19
CA GLN A 96 13.41 -25.24 9.18
C GLN A 96 12.36 -24.14 9.28
N VAL A 97 11.64 -24.12 10.40
CA VAL A 97 10.61 -23.13 10.68
C VAL A 97 11.27 -21.96 11.39
N CYS A 98 11.08 -20.76 10.86
CA CYS A 98 11.56 -19.56 11.53
C CYS A 98 10.64 -19.23 12.72
N GLY A 99 11.21 -18.72 13.81
CA GLY A 99 10.50 -18.45 15.06
C GLY A 99 10.10 -19.70 15.87
N ASP A 100 10.69 -20.87 15.58
CA ASP A 100 10.53 -22.12 16.33
C ASP A 100 11.90 -22.59 16.86
N LEU A 101 12.15 -22.41 18.16
CA LEU A 101 13.38 -22.86 18.81
C LEU A 101 13.26 -24.26 19.45
N SER A 102 12.30 -25.08 19.00
CA SER A 102 12.21 -26.47 19.46
C SER A 102 13.46 -27.26 19.08
N SER A 103 13.91 -28.16 19.95
CA SER A 103 15.12 -28.97 19.77
C SER A 103 15.18 -29.69 18.41
N LYS A 104 14.02 -30.15 17.92
CA LYS A 104 13.91 -30.83 16.63
C LYS A 104 14.05 -29.87 15.44
N ASN A 105 13.63 -28.61 15.56
CA ASN A 105 13.83 -27.61 14.51
C ASN A 105 15.31 -27.18 14.44
N LEU A 106 15.93 -26.97 15.61
CA LEU A 106 17.36 -26.67 15.73
C LEU A 106 18.24 -27.80 15.18
N TRP A 107 17.94 -29.05 15.55
CA TRP A 107 18.65 -30.22 15.02
C TRP A 107 18.63 -30.28 13.50
N LEU A 108 17.50 -29.97 12.88
CA LEU A 108 17.39 -29.92 11.43
C LEU A 108 18.13 -28.72 10.83
N ALA A 109 18.01 -27.54 11.45
CA ALA A 109 18.75 -26.35 11.05
C ALA A 109 20.24 -26.66 10.90
N GLU A 110 20.79 -27.31 11.93
CA GLU A 110 22.18 -27.75 11.97
C GLU A 110 22.46 -28.91 11.00
N SER A 111 21.65 -29.96 10.97
CA SER A 111 21.93 -31.15 10.13
C SER A 111 21.95 -30.81 8.63
N VAL A 112 21.04 -29.95 8.17
CA VAL A 112 21.05 -29.49 6.77
C VAL A 112 22.26 -28.58 6.52
N LEU A 113 22.64 -27.75 7.50
CA LEU A 113 23.81 -26.87 7.37
C LEU A 113 25.09 -27.69 7.25
N ASP A 114 25.22 -28.75 8.05
CA ASP A 114 26.34 -29.68 8.00
C ASP A 114 26.43 -30.35 6.62
N VAL A 115 25.31 -30.79 6.05
CA VAL A 115 25.29 -31.34 4.68
C VAL A 115 25.74 -30.29 3.65
N LEU A 116 25.29 -29.04 3.78
CA LEU A 116 25.67 -27.95 2.86
C LEU A 116 27.16 -27.58 2.99
N LEU A 117 27.71 -27.64 4.20
CA LEU A 117 29.13 -27.39 4.47
C LEU A 117 30.00 -28.55 3.95
N ASP A 118 29.63 -29.79 4.29
CA ASP A 118 30.35 -31.00 3.87
C ASP A 118 30.33 -31.19 2.35
N GLN A 119 29.24 -30.77 1.69
CA GLN A 119 29.05 -30.87 0.25
C GLN A 119 29.16 -29.50 -0.46
N LYS A 120 29.94 -28.56 0.09
CA LYS A 120 30.09 -27.20 -0.45
C LYS A 120 30.41 -27.17 -1.96
N GLU A 121 31.33 -28.02 -2.42
CA GLU A 121 31.70 -28.10 -3.84
C GLU A 121 30.55 -28.52 -4.77
N TRP A 122 29.62 -29.34 -4.25
CA TRP A 122 28.41 -29.69 -4.99
C TRP A 122 27.38 -28.55 -4.95
N VAL A 123 27.24 -27.88 -3.80
CA VAL A 123 26.31 -26.76 -3.62
C VAL A 123 26.60 -25.64 -4.61
N VAL A 124 27.87 -25.23 -4.76
CA VAL A 124 28.27 -24.13 -5.64
C VAL A 124 28.12 -24.42 -7.15
N LYS A 125 27.75 -25.65 -7.53
CA LYS A 125 27.38 -25.98 -8.91
C LYS A 125 25.96 -25.51 -9.28
N SER A 126 25.13 -25.17 -8.28
CA SER A 126 23.77 -24.69 -8.49
C SER A 126 23.59 -23.31 -7.86
N ALA A 127 23.58 -22.27 -8.70
CA ALA A 127 23.38 -20.88 -8.26
C ALA A 127 22.08 -20.70 -7.47
N MET A 128 20.99 -21.35 -7.90
CA MET A 128 19.71 -21.31 -7.19
C MET A 128 19.79 -21.97 -5.81
N LEU A 129 20.53 -23.07 -5.67
CA LEU A 129 20.70 -23.72 -4.37
C LEU A 129 21.53 -22.83 -3.42
N VAL A 130 22.58 -22.18 -3.92
CA VAL A 130 23.34 -21.17 -3.17
C VAL A 130 22.41 -20.06 -2.67
N ALA A 131 21.66 -19.44 -3.59
CA ALA A 131 20.72 -18.35 -3.26
C ALA A 131 19.68 -18.77 -2.22
N MET A 132 19.05 -19.94 -2.40
CA MET A 132 18.03 -20.46 -1.49
C MET A 132 18.61 -20.79 -0.11
N SER A 133 19.83 -21.32 -0.06
CA SER A 133 20.53 -21.63 1.19
C SER A 133 20.90 -20.36 1.94
N VAL A 134 21.47 -19.37 1.26
CA VAL A 134 21.79 -18.05 1.85
C VAL A 134 20.53 -17.35 2.35
N TYR A 135 19.47 -17.29 1.54
CA TYR A 135 18.18 -16.73 1.95
C TYR A 135 17.61 -17.44 3.19
N THR A 136 17.81 -18.75 3.28
CA THR A 136 17.35 -19.56 4.40
C THR A 136 18.10 -19.22 5.68
N TYR A 137 19.43 -19.30 5.65
CA TYR A 137 20.25 -19.16 6.85
C TYR A 137 20.42 -17.71 7.31
N LEU A 138 20.41 -16.72 6.41
CA LEU A 138 20.31 -15.31 6.78
C LEU A 138 19.03 -15.01 7.56
N ARG A 139 17.94 -15.74 7.28
CA ARG A 139 16.70 -15.59 8.02
C ARG A 139 16.74 -16.30 9.37
N LEU A 140 17.25 -17.53 9.43
CA LEU A 140 17.28 -18.33 10.67
C LEU A 140 18.22 -17.76 11.74
N MET A 141 19.35 -17.18 11.33
CA MET A 141 20.33 -16.62 12.27
C MET A 141 19.79 -15.49 13.15
N VAL A 142 18.67 -14.87 12.76
CA VAL A 142 17.95 -13.88 13.58
C VAL A 142 17.37 -14.54 14.83
N ASP A 143 16.89 -15.78 14.72
CA ASP A 143 16.25 -16.51 15.81
C ASP A 143 17.31 -17.17 16.73
N HIS A 144 18.51 -17.46 16.22
CA HIS A 144 19.61 -18.11 16.95
C HIS A 144 20.52 -17.14 17.72
N GLY A 145 20.04 -15.93 18.03
CA GLY A 145 20.83 -14.90 18.73
C GLY A 145 21.05 -15.12 20.23
N THR A 146 20.45 -16.16 20.83
CA THR A 146 20.55 -16.45 22.26
C THR A 146 21.86 -17.16 22.61
N THR A 147 22.38 -16.96 23.83
CA THR A 147 23.67 -17.53 24.29
C THR A 147 23.83 -19.03 24.02
N PRO A 148 22.83 -19.90 24.25
CA PRO A 148 22.97 -21.34 23.99
C PRO A 148 23.11 -21.70 22.51
N LEU A 149 22.69 -20.82 21.60
CA LEU A 149 22.63 -21.07 20.16
C LEU A 149 23.75 -20.37 19.38
N LEU A 150 24.64 -19.64 20.05
CA LEU A 150 25.70 -18.87 19.39
C LEU A 150 26.65 -19.75 18.55
N VAL A 151 26.89 -21.01 18.95
CA VAL A 151 27.72 -21.95 18.19
C VAL A 151 27.06 -22.28 16.85
N LEU A 152 25.77 -22.60 16.86
CA LEU A 152 24.99 -22.83 15.63
C LEU A 152 24.96 -21.56 14.79
N ARG A 153 24.65 -20.41 15.41
CA ARG A 153 24.62 -19.12 14.71
C ARG A 153 25.94 -18.78 14.04
N GLN A 154 27.08 -19.08 14.68
CA GLN A 154 28.38 -18.84 14.06
C GLN A 154 28.58 -19.70 12.81
N LYS A 155 28.20 -21.00 12.86
CA LYS A 155 28.23 -21.87 11.66
C LYS A 155 27.36 -21.30 10.53
N GLU A 156 26.19 -20.75 10.85
CA GLU A 156 25.30 -20.10 9.87
C GLU A 156 25.92 -18.84 9.28
N VAL A 157 26.56 -18.01 10.12
CA VAL A 157 27.27 -16.78 9.71
C VAL A 157 28.41 -17.13 8.78
N ASP A 158 29.28 -18.07 9.17
CA ASP A 158 30.44 -18.48 8.39
C ASP A 158 30.03 -19.02 7.01
N PHE A 159 28.97 -19.85 6.97
CA PHE A 159 28.40 -20.34 5.72
C PHE A 159 27.87 -19.21 4.83
N CYS A 160 27.04 -18.32 5.38
CA CYS A 160 26.45 -17.22 4.61
C CYS A 160 27.52 -16.26 4.09
N ILE A 161 28.49 -15.89 4.93
CA ILE A 161 29.60 -15.00 4.55
C ILE A 161 30.46 -15.64 3.46
N SER A 162 30.77 -16.93 3.57
CA SER A 162 31.51 -17.66 2.53
C SER A 162 30.78 -17.61 1.19
N MET A 163 29.47 -17.93 1.16
CA MET A 163 28.68 -17.88 -0.07
C MET A 163 28.53 -16.46 -0.63
N LEU A 164 28.27 -15.46 0.23
CA LEU A 164 28.10 -14.07 -0.17
C LEU A 164 29.41 -13.47 -0.72
N ARG A 165 30.57 -13.88 -0.21
CA ARG A 165 31.87 -13.38 -0.71
C ARG A 165 32.36 -14.13 -1.94
N GLU A 166 32.15 -15.44 -2.01
CA GLU A 166 32.65 -16.27 -3.13
C GLU A 166 31.70 -16.28 -4.33
N ARG A 167 30.39 -16.18 -4.10
CA ARG A 167 29.33 -16.33 -5.10
C ARG A 167 28.27 -15.24 -4.98
N PHE A 168 28.71 -13.99 -4.87
CA PHE A 168 27.80 -12.86 -4.64
C PHE A 168 26.71 -12.73 -5.70
N MET A 169 27.04 -12.87 -7.00
CA MET A 169 26.04 -12.75 -8.07
C MET A 169 25.01 -13.87 -8.06
N ASP A 170 25.39 -15.08 -7.63
CA ASP A 170 24.43 -16.18 -7.41
C ASP A 170 23.45 -15.82 -6.29
N CYS A 171 23.88 -15.04 -5.28
CA CYS A 171 23.02 -14.54 -4.21
C CYS A 171 22.19 -13.31 -4.63
N ALA A 172 22.74 -12.43 -5.49
CA ALA A 172 22.12 -11.18 -5.91
C ALA A 172 20.76 -11.39 -6.62
N VAL A 173 20.54 -12.57 -7.22
CA VAL A 173 19.26 -12.96 -7.83
C VAL A 173 18.09 -13.01 -6.84
N ILE A 174 18.36 -13.01 -5.54
CA ILE A 174 17.34 -12.85 -4.50
C ILE A 174 16.64 -11.49 -4.64
N GLY A 175 17.37 -10.43 -5.04
CA GLY A 175 16.83 -9.08 -5.16
C GLY A 175 16.68 -8.36 -3.82
N ARG A 176 15.70 -7.44 -3.74
CA ARG A 176 15.56 -6.50 -2.63
C ARG A 176 15.41 -7.15 -1.26
N ASP A 177 14.77 -8.32 -1.15
CA ASP A 177 14.65 -9.00 0.16
C ASP A 177 16.00 -9.52 0.69
N LEU A 178 17.05 -9.66 -0.14
CA LEU A 178 18.40 -9.93 0.38
C LEU A 178 18.85 -8.80 1.29
N VAL A 179 18.62 -7.56 0.87
CA VAL A 179 18.94 -6.37 1.66
C VAL A 179 18.16 -6.39 2.97
N ARG A 180 16.87 -6.76 2.93
CA ARG A 180 16.01 -6.91 4.12
C ARG A 180 16.55 -7.94 5.11
N LEU A 181 17.08 -9.05 4.63
CA LEU A 181 17.65 -10.06 5.51
C LEU A 181 18.99 -9.59 6.10
N LEU A 182 19.86 -8.99 5.28
CA LEU A 182 21.16 -8.48 5.72
C LEU A 182 21.05 -7.36 6.76
N GLN A 183 20.04 -6.48 6.67
CA GLN A 183 19.86 -5.42 7.67
C GLN A 183 19.49 -5.99 9.05
N ASN A 184 18.76 -7.11 9.09
CA ASN A 184 18.29 -7.71 10.35
C ASN A 184 19.45 -8.33 11.14
N VAL A 185 20.57 -8.60 10.45
CA VAL A 185 21.76 -9.25 11.00
C VAL A 185 22.99 -8.34 10.94
N ALA A 186 22.82 -7.07 10.58
CA ALA A 186 23.91 -6.10 10.37
C ALA A 186 24.78 -5.86 11.60
N ARG A 187 24.27 -6.14 12.81
CA ARG A 187 25.02 -6.01 14.07
C ARG A 187 25.96 -7.17 14.37
N ILE A 188 25.96 -8.22 13.55
CA ILE A 188 26.94 -9.31 13.62
C ILE A 188 28.26 -8.79 13.01
N PRO A 189 29.43 -8.94 13.67
CA PRO A 189 30.68 -8.34 13.22
C PRO A 189 31.04 -8.65 11.76
N GLU A 190 30.89 -9.90 11.34
CA GLU A 190 31.18 -10.37 9.98
C GLU A 190 30.22 -9.76 8.95
N MET A 191 28.95 -9.60 9.33
CA MET A 191 27.93 -8.95 8.50
C MET A 191 28.16 -7.44 8.42
N GLU A 192 28.65 -6.80 9.48
CA GLU A 192 29.05 -5.39 9.46
C GLU A 192 30.17 -5.15 8.44
N LEU A 193 31.16 -6.05 8.39
CA LEU A 193 32.23 -6.00 7.39
C LEU A 193 31.68 -6.22 5.97
N LEU A 194 30.76 -7.16 5.79
CA LEU A 194 30.08 -7.33 4.50
C LEU A 194 29.30 -6.07 4.08
N TRP A 195 28.63 -5.41 5.02
CA TRP A 195 27.93 -4.14 4.78
C TRP A 195 28.88 -3.02 4.37
N LYS A 196 30.08 -2.95 4.96
CA LYS A 196 31.11 -2.00 4.51
C LYS A 196 31.51 -2.26 3.06
N ASP A 197 31.69 -3.51 2.67
CA ASP A 197 32.00 -3.87 1.28
C ASP A 197 30.84 -3.54 0.33
N LEU A 198 29.60 -3.89 0.71
CA LEU A 198 28.39 -3.56 -0.07
C LEU A 198 28.22 -2.07 -0.36
N LEU A 199 28.57 -1.22 0.61
CA LEU A 199 28.37 0.24 0.53
C LEU A 199 29.57 0.99 -0.05
N HIS A 200 30.79 0.50 0.16
CA HIS A 200 32.01 1.26 -0.15
C HIS A 200 32.91 0.58 -1.17
N ASN A 201 32.74 -0.72 -1.41
CA ASN A 201 33.59 -1.48 -2.32
C ASN A 201 32.82 -2.64 -3.01
N PRO A 202 31.71 -2.34 -3.73
CA PRO A 202 30.85 -3.37 -4.31
C PRO A 202 31.59 -4.28 -5.31
N ALA A 203 32.57 -3.73 -6.04
CA ALA A 203 33.41 -4.46 -6.98
C ALA A 203 34.24 -5.58 -6.32
N ALA A 204 34.53 -5.48 -5.01
CA ALA A 204 35.23 -6.53 -4.26
C ALA A 204 34.36 -7.77 -4.00
N LEU A 205 33.04 -7.62 -3.99
CA LEU A 205 32.10 -8.74 -3.88
C LEU A 205 31.89 -9.39 -5.25
N SER A 206 31.75 -8.58 -6.29
CA SER A 206 31.79 -9.06 -7.67
C SER A 206 32.04 -7.91 -8.64
N PRO A 207 32.90 -8.08 -9.66
CA PRO A 207 33.10 -7.07 -10.70
C PRO A 207 31.81 -6.55 -11.39
N PRO A 208 30.79 -7.38 -11.72
CA PRO A 208 29.55 -6.90 -12.32
C PRO A 208 28.56 -6.24 -11.34
N PHE A 209 28.87 -6.22 -10.03
CA PHE A 209 27.97 -5.63 -9.03
C PHE A 209 28.21 -4.12 -8.92
N THR A 210 27.19 -3.33 -9.27
CA THR A 210 27.31 -1.86 -9.33
C THR A 210 26.99 -1.16 -8.01
N GLY A 211 26.34 -1.86 -7.08
CA GLY A 211 26.06 -1.36 -5.73
C GLY A 211 24.66 -1.68 -5.24
N LEU A 212 24.33 -1.21 -4.03
CA LEU A 212 23.11 -1.57 -3.30
C LEU A 212 21.81 -1.28 -4.08
N LEU A 213 21.77 -0.21 -4.88
CA LEU A 213 20.62 0.15 -5.70
C LEU A 213 20.23 -0.95 -6.69
N GLN A 214 21.21 -1.69 -7.23
CA GLN A 214 20.96 -2.83 -8.12
C GLN A 214 20.13 -3.91 -7.42
N LEU A 215 20.36 -4.16 -6.13
CA LEU A 215 19.57 -5.13 -5.36
C LEU A 215 18.19 -4.57 -5.01
N LEU A 216 18.12 -3.31 -4.57
CA LEU A 216 16.87 -2.69 -4.11
C LEU A 216 15.84 -2.52 -5.23
N THR A 217 16.30 -2.24 -6.45
CA THR A 217 15.45 -2.14 -7.65
C THR A 217 15.12 -3.51 -8.27
N ALA A 218 15.85 -4.57 -7.92
CA ALA A 218 15.56 -5.92 -8.35
C ALA A 218 14.46 -6.55 -7.49
N ARG A 219 13.32 -6.90 -8.11
CA ARG A 219 12.21 -7.56 -7.42
C ARG A 219 12.61 -8.94 -6.90
N THR A 220 12.15 -9.28 -5.70
CA THR A 220 12.35 -10.61 -5.12
C THR A 220 11.44 -11.64 -5.80
N SER A 221 12.00 -12.77 -6.24
CA SER A 221 11.19 -13.87 -6.76
C SER A 221 10.29 -14.48 -5.69
N ARG A 222 9.04 -14.82 -6.08
CA ARG A 222 8.06 -15.51 -5.22
C ARG A 222 8.62 -16.80 -4.59
N LYS A 223 9.58 -17.46 -5.25
CA LYS A 223 10.23 -18.69 -4.75
C LYS A 223 10.91 -18.48 -3.40
N PHE A 224 11.58 -17.33 -3.20
CA PHE A 224 12.24 -17.01 -1.94
C PHE A 224 11.23 -16.67 -0.83
N LEU A 225 10.18 -15.93 -1.18
CA LEU A 225 9.13 -15.57 -0.22
C LEU A 225 8.36 -16.82 0.26
N ALA A 226 7.99 -17.71 -0.67
CA ALA A 226 7.27 -18.95 -0.37
C ALA A 226 8.10 -19.94 0.44
N CYS A 227 9.41 -20.05 0.19
CA CYS A 227 10.24 -21.06 0.84
C CYS A 227 10.47 -20.84 2.34
N ARG A 228 10.02 -19.71 2.91
CA ARG A 228 10.05 -19.43 4.35
C ARG A 228 8.82 -19.90 5.09
N LEU A 229 7.76 -20.25 4.37
CA LEU A 229 6.55 -20.80 4.94
C LEU A 229 6.59 -22.31 4.82
N THR A 230 6.12 -22.99 5.87
CA THR A 230 5.87 -24.42 5.77
C THR A 230 4.65 -24.69 4.88
N PRO A 231 4.56 -25.87 4.23
CA PRO A 231 3.38 -26.22 3.43
C PRO A 231 2.05 -26.10 4.18
N ASP A 232 2.03 -26.39 5.49
CA ASP A 232 0.84 -26.26 6.33
C ASP A 232 0.44 -24.78 6.56
N MET A 233 1.42 -23.89 6.76
CA MET A 233 1.18 -22.45 6.86
C MET A 233 0.64 -21.89 5.55
N GLU A 234 1.29 -22.23 4.43
CA GLU A 234 0.87 -21.83 3.08
C GLU A 234 -0.56 -22.31 2.79
N THR A 235 -0.85 -23.59 3.02
CA THR A 235 -2.19 -24.15 2.82
C THR A 235 -3.25 -23.42 3.63
N LYS A 236 -2.96 -23.12 4.91
CA LYS A 236 -3.90 -22.40 5.78
C LYS A 236 -4.10 -20.95 5.36
N LEU A 237 -3.05 -20.24 4.98
CA LEU A 237 -3.14 -18.87 4.48
C LEU A 237 -3.91 -18.81 3.15
N LEU A 238 -3.59 -19.68 2.20
CA LEU A 238 -4.30 -19.76 0.92
C LEU A 238 -5.77 -20.11 1.13
N PHE A 239 -6.08 -21.03 2.05
CA PHE A 239 -7.47 -21.32 2.40
C PHE A 239 -8.18 -20.08 2.97
N MET A 240 -7.53 -19.35 3.87
CA MET A 240 -8.06 -18.11 4.43
C MET A 240 -8.31 -17.06 3.33
N THR A 241 -7.42 -16.89 2.36
CA THR A 241 -7.56 -15.87 1.30
C THR A 241 -8.38 -16.30 0.07
N SER A 242 -8.86 -17.54 0.02
CA SER A 242 -9.64 -18.05 -1.13
C SER A 242 -10.99 -18.68 -0.78
N ARG A 243 -11.20 -19.11 0.48
CA ARG A 243 -12.39 -19.86 0.90
C ARG A 243 -13.10 -19.30 2.12
N VAL A 244 -12.41 -18.55 2.98
CA VAL A 244 -13.00 -18.00 4.21
C VAL A 244 -13.68 -16.68 3.88
N ARG A 245 -14.95 -16.55 4.26
CA ARG A 245 -15.70 -15.29 4.10
C ARG A 245 -15.27 -14.25 5.13
N PHE A 246 -15.23 -13.00 4.72
CA PHE A 246 -14.98 -11.86 5.59
C PHE A 246 -16.09 -11.76 6.66
N GLY A 247 -15.67 -11.52 7.91
CA GLY A 247 -16.51 -11.62 9.11
C GLY A 247 -16.46 -13.01 9.80
N GLN A 248 -16.02 -14.07 9.10
CA GLN A 248 -15.96 -15.45 9.65
C GLN A 248 -14.53 -15.92 9.96
N GLN A 249 -13.54 -15.04 9.89
CA GLN A 249 -12.12 -15.39 10.03
C GLN A 249 -11.65 -15.71 11.46
N LYS A 250 -12.40 -15.32 12.50
CA LYS A 250 -11.94 -15.36 13.91
C LYS A 250 -11.39 -16.72 14.32
N ARG A 251 -12.13 -17.81 14.08
CA ARG A 251 -11.71 -19.16 14.48
C ARG A 251 -10.43 -19.61 13.75
N TYR A 252 -10.29 -19.25 12.47
CA TYR A 252 -9.12 -19.59 11.67
C TYR A 252 -7.89 -18.83 12.14
N GLN A 253 -8.05 -17.54 12.45
CA GLN A 253 -7.00 -16.71 13.05
C GLN A 253 -6.56 -17.26 14.41
N GLU A 254 -7.49 -17.63 15.28
CA GLU A 254 -7.18 -18.22 16.59
C GLU A 254 -6.43 -19.55 16.47
N TRP A 255 -6.83 -20.42 15.54
CA TRP A 255 -6.11 -21.67 15.26
C TRP A 255 -4.69 -21.43 14.77
N PHE A 256 -4.53 -20.52 13.81
CA PHE A 256 -3.22 -20.17 13.26
C PHE A 256 -2.33 -19.53 14.34
N GLN A 257 -2.88 -18.60 15.12
CA GLN A 257 -2.17 -17.91 16.19
C GLN A 257 -1.69 -18.87 17.27
N ARG A 258 -2.57 -19.76 17.73
CA ARG A 258 -2.23 -20.76 18.75
C ARG A 258 -1.14 -21.72 18.28
N GLN A 259 -1.10 -22.03 16.99
CA GLN A 259 -0.14 -22.99 16.46
C GLN A 259 1.22 -22.36 16.14
N TYR A 260 1.26 -21.12 15.62
CA TYR A 260 2.48 -20.56 15.05
C TYR A 260 2.92 -19.22 15.62
N LEU A 261 2.06 -18.46 16.31
CA LEU A 261 2.32 -17.06 16.65
C LEU A 261 2.21 -16.76 18.16
N SER A 262 2.12 -17.80 18.99
CA SER A 262 1.84 -17.71 20.43
C SER A 262 3.07 -17.60 21.32
N THR A 263 4.28 -17.77 20.79
CA THR A 263 5.53 -17.72 21.59
C THR A 263 6.30 -16.42 21.35
N ALA A 264 7.26 -16.10 22.21
CA ALA A 264 8.08 -14.89 22.06
C ALA A 264 9.02 -14.98 20.84
N GLU A 265 9.50 -16.18 20.54
CA GLU A 265 10.38 -16.49 19.41
C GLU A 265 9.63 -16.37 18.08
N SER A 266 8.34 -16.73 18.07
CA SER A 266 7.49 -16.69 16.88
C SER A 266 7.19 -15.28 16.34
N GLN A 267 7.63 -14.23 17.03
CA GLN A 267 7.43 -12.85 16.60
C GLN A 267 8.11 -12.56 15.25
N SER A 268 9.27 -13.16 14.99
CA SER A 268 10.02 -12.96 13.73
C SER A 268 9.26 -13.48 12.51
N LEU A 269 8.46 -14.54 12.66
CA LEU A 269 7.69 -15.20 11.58
C LEU A 269 6.68 -14.25 10.91
N ARG A 270 6.18 -13.24 11.62
CA ARG A 270 5.19 -12.28 11.08
C ARG A 270 5.71 -11.55 9.84
N CYS A 271 7.01 -11.26 9.79
CA CYS A 271 7.61 -10.62 8.63
C CYS A 271 7.51 -11.50 7.38
N ASP A 272 7.80 -12.80 7.52
CA ASP A 272 7.75 -13.75 6.41
C ASP A 272 6.31 -13.95 5.92
N LEU A 273 5.34 -14.02 6.84
CA LEU A 273 3.92 -14.10 6.50
C LEU A 273 3.44 -12.84 5.74
N ILE A 274 3.84 -11.64 6.19
CA ILE A 274 3.49 -10.38 5.52
C ILE A 274 4.09 -10.33 4.12
N ARG A 275 5.39 -10.64 3.97
CA ARG A 275 6.05 -10.67 2.65
C ARG A 275 5.38 -11.69 1.72
N TYR A 276 5.00 -12.85 2.23
CA TYR A 276 4.27 -13.86 1.46
C TYR A 276 2.89 -13.35 1.00
N ILE A 277 2.10 -12.74 1.90
CA ILE A 277 0.77 -12.21 1.56
C ILE A 277 0.87 -11.10 0.51
N CYS A 278 1.84 -10.19 0.62
CA CYS A 278 2.03 -9.12 -0.36
C CYS A 278 2.56 -9.63 -1.70
N GLY A 279 3.66 -10.40 -1.69
CA GLY A 279 4.40 -10.74 -2.90
C GLY A 279 3.99 -12.04 -3.60
N VAL A 280 3.30 -12.96 -2.90
CA VAL A 280 2.92 -14.28 -3.43
C VAL A 280 1.42 -14.42 -3.63
N VAL A 281 0.61 -13.99 -2.67
CA VAL A 281 -0.86 -14.13 -2.75
C VAL A 281 -1.44 -12.99 -3.59
N HIS A 282 -1.70 -13.24 -4.86
CA HIS A 282 -2.38 -12.32 -5.79
C HIS A 282 -3.73 -12.93 -6.18
N PRO A 283 -4.84 -12.56 -5.50
CA PRO A 283 -6.17 -13.10 -5.78
C PRO A 283 -6.68 -12.68 -7.17
N SER A 284 -7.52 -13.49 -7.81
CA SER A 284 -8.19 -13.12 -9.06
C SER A 284 -9.25 -12.03 -8.83
N ASN A 285 -9.66 -11.34 -9.88
CA ASN A 285 -10.71 -10.32 -9.82
C ASN A 285 -12.04 -10.86 -9.26
N GLU A 286 -12.35 -12.13 -9.52
CA GLU A 286 -13.51 -12.81 -8.92
C GLU A 286 -13.40 -12.88 -7.39
N VAL A 287 -12.22 -13.21 -6.86
CA VAL A 287 -11.99 -13.27 -5.42
C VAL A 287 -11.98 -11.85 -4.83
N LEU A 288 -11.35 -10.88 -5.49
CA LEU A 288 -11.29 -9.48 -5.05
C LEU A 288 -12.68 -8.81 -4.97
N SER A 289 -13.59 -9.17 -5.88
CA SER A 289 -14.98 -8.66 -5.91
C SER A 289 -15.97 -9.46 -5.05
N SER A 290 -15.51 -10.51 -4.37
CA SER A 290 -16.35 -11.39 -3.55
C SER A 290 -16.37 -11.01 -2.06
N ASP A 291 -17.08 -11.80 -1.24
CA ASP A 291 -17.09 -11.68 0.22
C ASP A 291 -15.96 -12.48 0.90
N ILE A 292 -14.94 -12.93 0.15
CA ILE A 292 -13.78 -13.65 0.69
C ILE A 292 -12.90 -12.70 1.51
N LEU A 293 -12.29 -13.24 2.58
CA LEU A 293 -11.40 -12.53 3.51
C LEU A 293 -10.24 -11.87 2.74
N PRO A 294 -10.18 -10.53 2.69
CA PRO A 294 -9.18 -9.84 1.91
C PRO A 294 -7.81 -9.85 2.59
N ARG A 295 -6.76 -9.68 1.78
CA ARG A 295 -5.35 -9.71 2.22
C ARG A 295 -5.05 -8.69 3.31
N TRP A 296 -5.57 -7.47 3.15
CA TRP A 296 -5.38 -6.39 4.11
C TRP A 296 -5.91 -6.76 5.51
N ALA A 297 -7.03 -7.49 5.60
CA ALA A 297 -7.60 -7.87 6.89
C ALA A 297 -6.70 -8.87 7.63
N ILE A 298 -6.04 -9.77 6.90
CA ILE A 298 -5.05 -10.69 7.47
C ILE A 298 -3.82 -9.93 7.94
N ILE A 299 -3.31 -8.97 7.16
CA ILE A 299 -2.17 -8.14 7.57
C ILE A 299 -2.50 -7.30 8.80
N GLY A 300 -3.67 -6.67 8.84
CA GLY A 300 -4.15 -5.92 10.00
C GLY A 300 -4.16 -6.80 11.26
N TRP A 301 -4.69 -8.03 11.16
CA TRP A 301 -4.61 -9.00 12.24
C TRP A 301 -3.17 -9.32 12.65
N LEU A 302 -2.28 -9.66 11.70
CA LEU A 302 -0.88 -9.98 12.00
C LEU A 302 -0.18 -8.82 12.75
N LEU A 303 -0.40 -7.58 12.33
CA LEU A 303 0.13 -6.39 12.99
C LEU A 303 -0.37 -6.25 14.44
N THR A 304 -1.66 -6.50 14.69
CA THR A 304 -2.23 -6.45 16.05
C THR A 304 -1.71 -7.56 16.98
N THR A 305 -1.17 -8.64 16.42
CA THR A 305 -0.61 -9.75 17.21
C THR A 305 0.86 -9.53 17.61
N CYS A 306 1.52 -8.46 17.15
CA CYS A 306 2.89 -8.14 17.53
C CYS A 306 2.97 -7.81 19.03
N THR A 307 3.82 -8.51 19.78
CA THR A 307 3.96 -8.30 21.24
C THR A 307 5.19 -7.46 21.61
N SER A 308 6.05 -7.13 20.65
CA SER A 308 7.23 -6.29 20.87
C SER A 308 7.34 -5.18 19.83
N ASN A 309 7.88 -4.02 20.25
CA ASN A 309 8.09 -2.87 19.36
C ASN A 309 9.04 -3.18 18.20
N VAL A 310 10.04 -4.04 18.44
CA VAL A 310 10.97 -4.50 17.41
C VAL A 310 10.25 -5.33 16.36
N ALA A 311 9.44 -6.31 16.78
CA ALA A 311 8.66 -7.12 15.86
C ALA A 311 7.64 -6.28 15.07
N ALA A 312 6.95 -5.35 15.74
CA ALA A 312 6.03 -4.42 15.09
C ALA A 312 6.75 -3.54 14.05
N SER A 313 7.92 -3.01 14.37
CA SER A 313 8.71 -2.19 13.44
C SER A 313 9.18 -2.99 12.23
N ASN A 314 9.66 -4.22 12.43
CA ASN A 314 10.08 -5.11 11.35
C ASN A 314 8.90 -5.54 10.48
N ALA A 315 7.72 -5.79 11.08
CA ALA A 315 6.50 -6.14 10.36
C ALA A 315 6.01 -4.98 9.48
N LYS A 316 6.05 -3.74 9.97
CA LYS A 316 5.75 -2.54 9.19
C LYS A 316 6.75 -2.34 8.04
N LEU A 317 8.04 -2.51 8.30
CA LEU A 317 9.05 -2.45 7.26
C LEU A 317 8.84 -3.51 6.19
N ALA A 318 8.51 -4.75 6.57
CA ALA A 318 8.18 -5.82 5.65
C ALA A 318 6.94 -5.50 4.79
N LEU A 319 5.95 -4.83 5.37
CA LEU A 319 4.74 -4.39 4.67
C LEU A 319 5.02 -3.30 3.63
N PHE A 320 5.87 -2.33 3.96
CA PHE A 320 6.26 -1.22 3.07
C PHE A 320 7.48 -1.52 2.19
N TYR A 321 8.03 -2.74 2.23
CA TYR A 321 9.32 -3.00 1.59
C TYR A 321 9.31 -2.82 0.07
N ASP A 322 8.19 -3.15 -0.58
CA ASP A 322 8.01 -2.96 -2.02
C ASP A 322 7.63 -1.52 -2.40
N TRP A 323 7.32 -0.65 -1.44
CA TRP A 323 7.04 0.77 -1.70
C TRP A 323 8.32 1.56 -1.93
N LEU A 324 9.42 1.18 -1.26
CA LEU A 324 10.67 1.94 -1.22
C LEU A 324 11.30 2.25 -2.59
N PHE A 325 11.21 1.30 -3.52
CA PHE A 325 11.79 1.38 -4.87
C PHE A 325 10.79 0.87 -5.90
N PHE A 326 9.51 1.19 -5.70
CA PHE A 326 8.45 0.76 -6.59
C PHE A 326 8.65 1.33 -8.00
N SER A 327 8.63 0.46 -9.00
CA SER A 327 8.64 0.85 -10.41
C SER A 327 7.38 0.29 -11.09
N PRO A 328 6.50 1.14 -11.65
CA PRO A 328 5.24 0.68 -12.26
C PRO A 328 5.46 -0.27 -13.45
N GLU A 329 6.62 -0.21 -14.11
CA GLU A 329 6.99 -1.11 -15.20
C GLU A 329 7.38 -2.52 -14.75
N LYS A 330 7.83 -2.68 -13.49
CA LYS A 330 8.46 -3.93 -12.99
C LYS A 330 7.70 -4.56 -11.84
N ASP A 331 7.13 -3.73 -10.97
CA ASP A 331 6.45 -4.09 -9.74
C ASP A 331 4.94 -4.08 -9.93
N SER A 332 4.27 -5.04 -9.28
CA SER A 332 2.81 -5.13 -9.33
C SER A 332 2.18 -4.30 -8.22
N ILE A 333 1.08 -3.59 -8.55
CA ILE A 333 0.22 -2.92 -7.56
C ILE A 333 -0.19 -3.86 -6.41
N MET A 334 -0.32 -5.16 -6.70
CA MET A 334 -0.68 -6.19 -5.73
C MET A 334 0.32 -6.32 -4.56
N ASN A 335 1.56 -5.86 -4.73
CA ASN A 335 2.57 -5.88 -3.67
C ASN A 335 2.41 -4.70 -2.69
N ILE A 336 1.84 -3.58 -3.15
CA ILE A 336 1.74 -2.34 -2.37
C ILE A 336 0.32 -2.07 -1.85
N GLU A 337 -0.72 -2.54 -2.55
CA GLU A 337 -2.13 -2.37 -2.15
C GLU A 337 -2.45 -2.79 -0.70
N PRO A 338 -1.85 -3.86 -0.12
CA PRO A 338 -2.33 -4.34 1.17
C PRO A 338 -2.04 -3.33 2.28
N ALA A 339 -0.96 -2.56 2.17
CA ALA A 339 -0.60 -1.54 3.15
C ALA A 339 -1.60 -0.38 3.17
N ILE A 340 -1.93 0.16 1.99
CA ILE A 340 -2.89 1.27 1.88
C ILE A 340 -4.30 0.84 2.27
N LEU A 341 -4.71 -0.38 1.92
CA LEU A 341 -6.02 -0.93 2.31
C LEU A 341 -6.11 -1.21 3.81
N VAL A 342 -5.04 -1.67 4.47
CA VAL A 342 -5.01 -1.75 5.94
C VAL A 342 -5.23 -0.37 6.55
N MET A 343 -4.54 0.65 6.03
CA MET A 343 -4.68 2.02 6.52
C MET A 343 -6.12 2.53 6.34
N HIS A 344 -6.67 2.42 5.14
CA HIS A 344 -8.03 2.88 4.83
C HIS A 344 -9.09 2.18 5.70
N HIS A 345 -9.11 0.84 5.71
CA HIS A 345 -10.14 0.09 6.43
C HIS A 345 -9.97 0.11 7.95
N SER A 346 -8.80 0.48 8.47
CA SER A 346 -8.60 0.66 9.92
C SER A 346 -8.99 2.04 10.44
N MET A 347 -9.19 3.06 9.59
CA MET A 347 -9.43 4.44 10.01
C MET A 347 -10.57 4.57 11.02
N LYS A 348 -11.70 3.90 10.75
CA LYS A 348 -12.88 3.93 11.62
C LYS A 348 -12.80 2.96 12.80
N PRO A 349 -12.56 1.64 12.61
CA PRO A 349 -12.60 0.69 13.72
C PRO A 349 -11.35 0.74 14.62
N HIS A 350 -10.19 1.08 14.07
CA HIS A 350 -8.89 1.00 14.74
C HIS A 350 -7.94 2.13 14.30
N PRO A 351 -8.26 3.42 14.58
CA PRO A 351 -7.52 4.57 14.06
C PRO A 351 -6.03 4.57 14.41
N ALA A 352 -5.66 3.95 15.54
CA ALA A 352 -4.26 3.80 15.96
C ALA A 352 -3.41 2.99 14.96
N ILE A 353 -3.99 2.01 14.25
CA ILE A 353 -3.30 1.24 13.22
C ILE A 353 -2.96 2.14 12.03
N THR A 354 -3.92 2.92 11.55
CA THR A 354 -3.71 3.87 10.45
C THR A 354 -2.66 4.91 10.82
N ALA A 355 -2.81 5.54 11.99
CA ALA A 355 -1.87 6.54 12.47
C ALA A 355 -0.44 5.99 12.57
N THR A 356 -0.25 4.78 13.11
CA THR A 356 1.08 4.21 13.30
C THR A 356 1.72 3.68 12.01
N LEU A 357 0.95 3.44 10.96
CA LEU A 357 1.44 3.09 9.63
C LEU A 357 1.79 4.34 8.82
N LEU A 358 0.96 5.38 8.86
CA LEU A 358 1.27 6.69 8.29
C LEU A 358 2.51 7.30 8.95
N ASP A 359 2.59 7.28 10.28
CA ASP A 359 3.79 7.71 11.01
C ASP A 359 5.03 6.91 10.60
N PHE A 360 4.90 5.60 10.41
CA PHE A 360 6.03 4.77 9.97
C PHE A 360 6.46 5.09 8.53
N MET A 361 5.50 5.34 7.64
CA MET A 361 5.74 5.73 6.25
C MET A 361 6.47 7.09 6.19
N CYS A 362 5.94 8.10 6.89
CA CYS A 362 6.53 9.45 6.94
C CYS A 362 7.88 9.47 7.69
N ARG A 363 7.98 8.81 8.85
CA ARG A 363 9.13 8.97 9.75
C ARG A 363 10.17 7.86 9.71
N ARG A 364 9.87 6.62 9.28
CA ARG A 364 10.78 5.47 9.48
C ARG A 364 11.17 4.69 8.22
N VAL A 365 10.33 4.67 7.19
CA VAL A 365 10.70 4.18 5.86
C VAL A 365 11.79 5.08 5.25
N LEU A 366 11.72 6.40 5.49
CA LEU A 366 12.71 7.38 5.02
C LEU A 366 13.85 7.63 6.03
N ALA A 367 13.60 7.69 7.35
CA ALA A 367 14.67 8.01 8.33
C ALA A 367 15.67 6.87 8.62
N HIS A 368 15.34 5.59 8.38
CA HIS A 368 16.35 4.51 8.45
C HIS A 368 17.24 4.49 7.20
N LEU A 369 16.84 5.21 6.15
CA LEU A 369 17.64 5.47 4.96
C LEU A 369 18.31 6.86 5.00
N ALA A 370 18.01 7.74 5.96
CA ALA A 370 18.65 9.06 6.09
C ALA A 370 20.20 9.00 6.18
N PRO A 371 20.83 8.04 6.90
CA PRO A 371 22.29 7.86 6.85
C PRO A 371 22.80 7.38 5.48
N LEU A 372 21.92 6.80 4.66
CA LEU A 372 22.19 6.42 3.27
C LEU A 372 22.05 7.65 2.35
N PHE A 373 20.99 8.46 2.52
CA PHE A 373 20.62 9.60 1.67
C PHE A 373 21.57 10.81 1.77
N ASP A 374 22.10 11.09 2.95
CA ASP A 374 23.12 12.15 3.16
C ASP A 374 24.56 11.66 2.97
N ASN A 375 24.75 10.44 2.44
CA ASN A 375 26.09 9.93 2.15
C ASN A 375 26.69 10.68 0.94
N PRO A 376 27.80 11.44 1.10
CA PRO A 376 28.41 12.18 0.00
C PRO A 376 28.96 11.29 -1.13
N LYS A 377 28.92 9.96 -0.96
CA LYS A 377 29.34 8.94 -1.93
C LYS A 377 28.19 8.25 -2.68
N LEU A 378 26.92 8.60 -2.43
CA LEU A 378 25.81 8.17 -3.29
C LEU A 378 25.87 8.87 -4.66
N ASP A 379 25.41 8.17 -5.68
CA ASP A 379 25.27 8.70 -7.04
C ASP A 379 24.47 10.02 -7.06
N ARG A 380 24.88 10.96 -7.91
CA ARG A 380 24.34 12.33 -7.93
C ARG A 380 22.87 12.34 -8.38
N GLU A 381 22.51 11.48 -9.32
CA GLU A 381 21.13 11.34 -9.83
C GLU A 381 20.22 10.70 -8.79
N LEU A 382 20.70 9.68 -8.07
CA LEU A 382 19.94 9.07 -6.97
C LEU A 382 19.70 10.07 -5.83
N ARG A 383 20.70 10.86 -5.45
CA ARG A 383 20.53 11.93 -4.43
C ARG A 383 19.58 13.03 -4.89
N SER A 384 19.62 13.39 -6.17
CA SER A 384 18.73 14.41 -6.75
C SER A 384 17.28 13.91 -6.76
N MET A 385 17.05 12.68 -7.24
CA MET A 385 15.73 12.04 -7.25
C MET A 385 15.15 11.89 -5.84
N LEU A 386 15.96 11.51 -4.86
CA LEU A 386 15.54 11.38 -3.46
C LEU A 386 15.21 12.74 -2.82
N ARG A 387 15.96 13.79 -3.17
CA ARG A 387 15.73 15.16 -2.69
C ARG A 387 14.52 15.83 -3.34
N GLU A 388 14.27 15.52 -4.61
CA GLU A 388 13.10 16.00 -5.37
C GLU A 388 11.81 15.29 -4.94
N ARG A 389 11.88 13.98 -4.64
CA ARG A 389 10.70 13.19 -4.22
C ARG A 389 10.40 13.30 -2.72
N PHE A 390 11.36 13.70 -1.88
CA PHE A 390 11.23 13.78 -0.43
C PHE A 390 11.94 15.01 0.20
N PRO A 391 11.61 16.25 -0.22
CA PRO A 391 12.37 17.47 0.12
C PRO A 391 12.38 17.80 1.63
N GLU A 392 11.30 17.48 2.33
CA GLU A 392 11.08 17.73 3.77
C GLU A 392 11.98 16.92 4.72
N PHE A 393 12.80 16.00 4.19
CA PHE A 393 13.74 15.17 4.96
C PHE A 393 15.22 15.36 4.58
N CYS A 394 15.54 16.23 3.60
CA CYS A 394 16.93 16.61 3.26
C CYS A 394 17.43 17.84 4.03
N THR A 395 16.57 18.51 4.78
CA THR A 395 16.93 19.56 5.72
C THR A 395 17.14 18.94 7.10
N SER A 396 18.39 18.92 7.55
CA SER A 396 18.76 18.49 8.90
C SER A 396 17.90 19.22 9.95
N PRO A 397 17.34 18.52 10.96
CA PRO A 397 16.66 19.21 12.05
C PRO A 397 17.68 20.06 12.80
N SER A 398 17.44 21.37 12.83
CA SER A 398 18.20 22.35 13.59
C SER A 398 18.35 21.85 15.04
N ALA A 399 19.59 21.86 15.54
CA ALA A 399 19.90 21.51 16.92
C ALA A 399 19.07 22.36 17.90
N PRO A 400 18.72 21.83 19.09
CA PRO A 400 17.96 22.59 20.08
C PRO A 400 18.75 23.81 20.56
N THR A 401 18.07 24.95 20.55
CA THR A 401 18.49 26.28 20.99
C THR A 401 19.22 26.28 22.32
N GLU A 402 20.50 26.72 22.32
CA GLU A 402 21.14 27.36 23.47
C GLU A 402 21.39 28.85 23.18
N VAL A 403 20.79 29.65 24.05
CA VAL A 403 20.99 31.04 24.48
C VAL A 403 22.00 31.93 23.72
N LYS A 404 21.48 33.10 23.31
CA LYS A 404 22.09 34.30 22.71
C LYS A 404 23.48 34.71 23.22
N THR A 405 24.33 35.18 22.29
CA THR A 405 25.14 36.40 22.47
C THR A 405 25.39 37.07 21.11
N GLU A 406 25.35 38.41 21.10
CA GLU A 406 25.18 39.39 19.99
C GLU A 406 26.38 39.53 19.02
N GLU A 407 26.13 39.71 17.70
CA GLU A 407 26.27 40.94 16.85
C GLU A 407 27.45 40.71 15.84
N SER A 408 27.51 41.11 14.56
CA SER A 408 26.94 42.22 13.78
C SER A 408 27.27 42.07 12.25
N VAL A 409 26.30 42.46 11.39
CA VAL A 409 26.39 43.35 10.18
C VAL A 409 26.98 42.89 8.81
N ALA A 410 26.10 42.98 7.79
CA ALA A 410 26.22 43.58 6.43
C ALA A 410 26.50 42.77 5.13
N LEU A 411 25.50 42.95 4.23
CA LEU A 411 25.55 43.38 2.80
C LEU A 411 25.88 42.38 1.67
N GLU A 412 24.80 41.98 1.00
CA GLU A 412 24.43 42.21 -0.43
C GLU A 412 25.34 41.85 -1.62
N MET A 413 24.65 41.27 -2.63
CA MET A 413 24.77 41.47 -4.09
C MET A 413 25.97 40.79 -4.79
N ASP A 414 25.86 40.16 -5.97
CA ASP A 414 24.80 40.06 -6.98
C ASP A 414 25.20 38.99 -8.02
N ASN A 415 24.23 38.56 -8.84
CA ASN A 415 24.35 38.22 -10.27
C ASN A 415 25.34 37.10 -10.71
N ASN A 416 25.03 36.15 -11.59
CA ASN A 416 24.23 36.28 -12.80
C ASN A 416 24.24 34.95 -13.59
N VAL A 417 23.20 34.78 -14.43
CA VAL A 417 23.27 34.35 -15.85
C VAL A 417 23.15 32.86 -16.21
N LEU A 418 21.96 32.56 -16.77
CA LEU A 418 21.66 31.98 -18.11
C LEU A 418 22.24 30.58 -18.43
N ASP A 419 21.61 29.69 -19.20
CA ASP A 419 20.39 29.66 -20.01
C ASP A 419 20.26 28.19 -20.49
N LYS A 420 19.05 27.76 -20.87
CA LYS A 420 18.75 26.95 -22.06
C LYS A 420 19.26 25.50 -22.19
N ASP A 421 18.59 24.57 -22.86
CA ASP A 421 17.27 24.43 -23.50
C ASP A 421 17.24 23.00 -24.09
N GLU A 422 16.09 22.61 -24.65
CA GLU A 422 15.88 21.50 -25.62
C GLU A 422 15.93 20.07 -25.03
N GLY A 423 14.89 19.24 -25.09
CA GLY A 423 13.84 19.12 -26.10
C GLY A 423 14.07 17.82 -26.89
N CYS A 424 13.18 16.82 -26.73
CA CYS A 424 12.60 16.04 -27.84
C CYS A 424 11.66 14.94 -27.29
N TYR A 425 10.44 14.97 -27.79
CA TYR A 425 9.38 13.96 -27.68
C TYR A 425 9.81 12.59 -28.25
N ASP A 426 9.31 11.49 -27.70
CA ASP A 426 8.45 10.61 -28.51
C ASP A 426 7.58 9.68 -27.63
N THR A 427 6.34 9.60 -28.08
CA THR A 427 5.18 8.83 -27.62
C THR A 427 5.29 7.34 -27.91
N THR A 428 4.99 6.48 -26.92
CA THR A 428 4.36 5.17 -27.16
C THR A 428 3.53 4.74 -25.96
N GLU A 429 2.20 4.73 -26.15
CA GLU A 429 1.21 4.15 -25.23
C GLU A 429 1.36 2.62 -25.13
N ALA A 430 1.19 2.07 -23.93
CA ALA A 430 1.12 0.63 -23.69
C ALA A 430 -0.31 0.24 -23.30
N ALA A 431 -0.98 -0.51 -24.17
CA ALA A 431 -2.28 -1.11 -23.94
C ALA A 431 -2.17 -2.43 -23.15
N PHE A 432 -3.19 -2.74 -22.34
CA PHE A 432 -3.33 -3.97 -21.58
C PHE A 432 -3.62 -5.16 -22.52
N SER A 433 -2.82 -6.22 -22.43
CA SER A 433 -3.07 -7.51 -23.10
C SER A 433 -3.91 -8.39 -22.19
N ASP A 434 -5.18 -8.55 -22.53
CA ASP A 434 -6.13 -9.50 -21.92
C ASP A 434 -6.18 -10.75 -22.82
N ASP A 435 -5.89 -11.93 -22.26
CA ASP A 435 -6.10 -13.22 -22.94
C ASP A 435 -7.39 -13.82 -22.38
N GLU A 436 -8.42 -13.87 -23.22
CA GLU A 436 -9.77 -14.36 -22.89
C GLU A 436 -9.89 -15.90 -22.82
N GLU A 437 -10.84 -16.37 -22.00
CA GLU A 437 -11.74 -17.47 -22.39
C GLU A 437 -13.18 -17.18 -21.92
N GLU A 438 -14.08 -16.95 -22.89
CA GLU A 438 -15.54 -16.84 -22.72
C GLU A 438 -16.21 -18.18 -22.41
N LEU A 439 -17.12 -18.21 -21.43
CA LEU A 439 -18.34 -19.03 -21.52
C LEU A 439 -19.56 -18.30 -20.92
N ASN A 440 -20.56 -18.19 -21.79
CA ASN A 440 -21.80 -17.44 -21.67
C ASN A 440 -22.86 -18.19 -20.83
N ASN A 441 -23.46 -17.54 -19.82
CA ASN A 441 -24.93 -17.52 -19.70
C ASN A 441 -25.49 -16.50 -18.68
N LYS A 442 -26.66 -15.99 -19.07
CA LYS A 442 -27.32 -14.77 -18.64
C LYS A 442 -27.94 -14.79 -17.23
N GLY A 443 -27.83 -13.63 -16.58
CA GLY A 443 -28.99 -12.98 -15.94
C GLY A 443 -28.95 -12.89 -14.42
N LYS A 444 -28.37 -11.79 -13.88
CA LYS A 444 -28.91 -11.02 -12.73
C LYS A 444 -28.06 -9.78 -12.42
N LYS A 445 -28.68 -8.62 -12.65
CA LYS A 445 -28.39 -7.24 -12.21
C LYS A 445 -27.00 -6.96 -11.63
N GLN A 446 -26.11 -6.50 -12.52
CA GLN A 446 -24.85 -5.81 -12.22
C GLN A 446 -25.10 -4.58 -11.33
N ARG A 447 -24.27 -4.37 -10.31
CA ARG A 447 -23.97 -3.04 -9.80
C ARG A 447 -22.69 -2.60 -10.51
N GLU A 448 -22.78 -1.61 -11.39
CA GLU A 448 -21.62 -0.98 -12.01
C GLU A 448 -20.76 -0.35 -10.92
N PHE A 449 -19.53 -0.85 -10.76
CA PHE A 449 -18.45 -0.11 -10.11
C PHE A 449 -17.83 0.77 -11.18
N ARG A 450 -18.08 2.08 -11.11
CA ARG A 450 -17.42 3.06 -11.97
C ARG A 450 -16.05 3.34 -11.35
N PHE A 451 -14.99 2.94 -12.06
CA PHE A 451 -13.65 3.47 -11.84
C PHE A 451 -13.69 5.00 -12.05
N GLN A 452 -13.11 5.77 -11.14
CA GLN A 452 -12.78 7.17 -11.45
C GLN A 452 -11.57 7.14 -12.41
N PRO A 453 -11.66 7.77 -13.59
CA PRO A 453 -10.55 7.86 -14.52
C PRO A 453 -9.35 8.58 -13.89
N ILE A 454 -8.15 8.25 -14.35
CA ILE A 454 -6.98 9.10 -14.19
C ILE A 454 -7.35 10.47 -14.79
N LYS A 455 -7.08 11.60 -14.12
CA LYS A 455 -7.25 12.95 -14.71
C LYS A 455 -6.45 12.96 -16.02
N GLU A 456 -7.15 12.84 -17.14
CA GLU A 456 -6.60 13.06 -18.48
C GLU A 456 -6.06 14.49 -18.53
N GLU A 457 -4.91 14.72 -19.19
CA GLU A 457 -4.56 16.07 -19.64
C GLU A 457 -5.60 16.47 -20.68
N ILE A 458 -6.62 17.19 -20.23
CA ILE A 458 -7.69 17.70 -21.08
C ILE A 458 -7.09 18.81 -21.93
N ILE A 459 -7.09 18.61 -23.24
CA ILE A 459 -6.89 19.70 -24.21
C ILE A 459 -8.00 20.73 -23.94
N GLU A 460 -7.64 21.94 -23.51
CA GLU A 460 -8.62 23.01 -23.24
C GLU A 460 -9.32 23.39 -24.54
N GLU A 461 -10.51 22.83 -24.76
CA GLU A 461 -11.45 23.36 -25.74
C GLU A 461 -11.95 24.72 -25.22
N PRO A 462 -11.94 25.78 -26.06
CA PRO A 462 -12.45 27.08 -25.64
C PRO A 462 -13.93 26.98 -25.26
N ALA A 463 -14.31 27.56 -24.13
CA ALA A 463 -15.68 27.53 -23.62
C ALA A 463 -16.66 28.04 -24.69
N ASP A 464 -17.64 27.21 -25.10
CA ASP A 464 -18.62 27.55 -26.13
C ASP A 464 -19.96 27.96 -25.51
N ILE A 465 -20.18 29.27 -25.42
CA ILE A 465 -21.44 29.87 -24.94
C ILE A 465 -22.42 30.21 -26.07
N THR A 466 -22.08 29.90 -27.33
CA THR A 466 -22.92 30.15 -28.51
C THR A 466 -24.36 29.63 -28.37
N PRO A 467 -24.63 28.48 -27.73
CA PRO A 467 -26.00 27.98 -27.56
C PRO A 467 -26.90 28.85 -26.67
N PHE A 468 -26.31 29.67 -25.80
CA PHE A 468 -27.02 30.39 -24.74
C PHE A 468 -27.03 31.91 -24.97
N GLN A 469 -26.01 32.44 -25.64
CA GLN A 469 -25.79 33.88 -25.80
C GLN A 469 -26.94 34.65 -26.47
N ASP A 470 -27.73 34.01 -27.35
CA ASP A 470 -28.80 34.67 -28.10
C ASP A 470 -30.12 34.80 -27.31
N GLN A 471 -30.17 34.22 -26.11
CA GLN A 471 -31.32 34.29 -25.19
C GLN A 471 -31.11 35.31 -24.06
N LEU A 472 -29.94 35.97 -24.02
CA LEU A 472 -29.64 37.07 -23.11
C LEU A 472 -29.99 38.40 -23.77
N GLU A 473 -30.40 39.37 -22.97
CA GLU A 473 -30.56 40.75 -23.43
C GLU A 473 -29.21 41.33 -23.88
N ASP A 474 -29.23 42.29 -24.81
CA ASP A 474 -28.01 42.81 -25.46
C ASP A 474 -26.95 43.29 -24.44
N VAL A 475 -27.37 43.94 -23.35
CA VAL A 475 -26.46 44.44 -22.31
C VAL A 475 -25.78 43.30 -21.54
N MET A 476 -26.54 42.30 -21.10
CA MET A 476 -26.02 41.14 -20.38
C MET A 476 -25.15 40.27 -21.30
N LYS A 477 -25.59 40.07 -22.55
CA LYS A 477 -24.87 39.33 -23.59
C LYS A 477 -23.49 39.95 -23.85
N ASP A 478 -23.41 41.27 -24.00
CA ASP A 478 -22.15 41.97 -24.22
C ASP A 478 -21.16 41.77 -23.07
N LYS A 479 -21.64 41.74 -21.82
CA LYS A 479 -20.80 41.50 -20.64
C LYS A 479 -20.33 40.05 -20.54
N VAL A 480 -21.19 39.07 -20.82
CA VAL A 480 -20.78 37.65 -20.87
C VAL A 480 -19.74 37.41 -21.98
N LEU A 481 -19.88 38.06 -23.13
CA LEU A 481 -18.89 37.99 -24.22
C LEU A 481 -17.57 38.71 -23.87
N GLN A 482 -17.62 39.80 -23.11
CA GLN A 482 -16.43 40.45 -22.56
C GLN A 482 -15.71 39.52 -21.57
N LEU A 483 -16.46 38.83 -20.71
CA LEU A 483 -15.93 37.86 -19.75
C LEU A 483 -15.21 36.69 -20.44
N GLN A 484 -15.77 36.20 -21.56
CA GLN A 484 -15.14 35.14 -22.38
C GLN A 484 -13.84 35.61 -23.04
N LYS A 485 -13.75 36.89 -23.44
CA LYS A 485 -12.59 37.46 -24.15
C LYS A 485 -11.48 37.96 -23.22
N ALA A 486 -11.76 38.12 -21.92
CA ALA A 486 -10.79 38.60 -20.95
C ALA A 486 -9.63 37.60 -20.77
N SER A 487 -8.40 38.10 -20.91
CA SER A 487 -7.18 37.28 -20.97
C SER A 487 -6.58 36.91 -19.62
N ASP A 488 -6.93 37.63 -18.55
CA ASP A 488 -6.41 37.43 -17.20
C ASP A 488 -7.53 37.46 -16.14
N ALA A 489 -7.22 36.93 -14.95
CA ALA A 489 -8.18 36.79 -13.87
C ALA A 489 -8.66 38.13 -13.30
N GLU A 490 -7.84 39.18 -13.41
CA GLU A 490 -8.17 40.53 -12.93
C GLU A 490 -9.28 41.17 -13.78
N ASN A 491 -9.12 41.19 -15.11
CA ASN A 491 -10.18 41.68 -16.01
C ASN A 491 -11.43 40.81 -15.94
N GLN A 492 -11.28 39.49 -15.75
CA GLN A 492 -12.44 38.61 -15.53
C GLN A 492 -13.18 38.95 -14.24
N CYS A 493 -12.49 39.35 -13.18
CA CYS A 493 -13.13 39.79 -11.94
C CYS A 493 -13.85 41.14 -12.12
N GLU A 494 -13.26 42.10 -12.84
CA GLU A 494 -13.94 43.37 -13.13
C GLU A 494 -15.24 43.16 -13.90
N VAL A 495 -15.20 42.40 -15.01
CA VAL A 495 -16.40 42.13 -15.81
C VAL A 495 -17.42 41.31 -15.02
N MET A 496 -16.98 40.34 -14.21
CA MET A 496 -17.90 39.57 -13.37
C MET A 496 -18.55 40.43 -12.28
N GLN A 497 -17.86 41.43 -11.74
CA GLN A 497 -18.48 42.40 -10.82
C GLN A 497 -19.54 43.24 -11.54
N GLU A 498 -19.28 43.70 -12.76
CA GLU A 498 -20.30 44.41 -13.55
C GLU A 498 -21.53 43.53 -13.85
N ILE A 499 -21.35 42.23 -14.10
CA ILE A 499 -22.47 41.29 -14.25
C ILE A 499 -23.28 41.19 -12.94
N VAL A 500 -22.61 41.12 -11.79
CA VAL A 500 -23.29 41.12 -10.48
C VAL A 500 -24.05 42.44 -10.27
N ASP A 501 -23.46 43.57 -10.62
CA ASP A 501 -24.11 44.87 -10.49
C ASP A 501 -25.37 44.96 -11.38
N LEU A 502 -25.32 44.47 -12.62
CA LEU A 502 -26.47 44.39 -13.53
C LEU A 502 -27.59 43.49 -12.99
N ILE A 503 -27.27 42.37 -12.34
CA ILE A 503 -28.28 41.49 -11.70
C ILE A 503 -29.00 42.23 -10.56
N LEU A 504 -28.30 43.15 -9.90
CA LEU A 504 -28.81 43.91 -8.75
C LEU A 504 -29.58 45.18 -9.14
N GLU A 505 -29.64 45.53 -10.43
CA GLU A 505 -30.45 46.66 -10.92
C GLU A 505 -31.96 46.36 -10.80
N GLU A 506 -32.77 47.40 -10.56
CA GLU A 506 -34.22 47.22 -10.31
C GLU A 506 -34.99 46.74 -11.54
N ASP A 507 -34.46 46.94 -12.75
CA ASP A 507 -35.04 46.57 -14.04
C ASP A 507 -34.47 45.25 -14.61
N PHE A 508 -33.67 44.52 -13.84
CA PHE A 508 -33.17 43.20 -14.25
C PHE A 508 -34.34 42.23 -14.50
N ASP A 509 -34.43 41.69 -15.72
CA ASP A 509 -35.43 40.67 -16.06
C ASP A 509 -35.03 39.29 -15.51
N PRO A 510 -35.73 38.72 -14.52
CA PRO A 510 -35.38 37.43 -13.94
C PRO A 510 -35.54 36.25 -14.93
N GLU A 511 -36.26 36.41 -16.04
CA GLU A 511 -36.45 35.35 -17.03
C GLU A 511 -35.11 34.95 -17.70
N GLN A 512 -34.11 35.84 -17.73
CA GLN A 512 -32.79 35.55 -18.30
C GLN A 512 -31.84 34.82 -17.33
N MET A 513 -32.19 34.68 -16.05
CA MET A 513 -31.35 34.09 -15.00
C MET A 513 -30.88 32.65 -15.30
N PRO A 514 -31.73 31.72 -15.77
CA PRO A 514 -31.31 30.35 -16.04
C PRO A 514 -30.34 30.26 -17.24
N THR A 515 -30.49 31.17 -18.20
CA THR A 515 -29.60 31.31 -19.37
C THR A 515 -28.25 31.86 -18.93
N LEU A 516 -28.24 32.90 -18.09
CA LEU A 516 -27.02 33.48 -17.53
C LEU A 516 -26.24 32.45 -16.69
N ALA A 517 -26.93 31.70 -15.83
CA ALA A 517 -26.35 30.59 -15.07
C ALA A 517 -25.70 29.53 -15.98
N SER A 518 -26.31 29.23 -17.14
CA SER A 518 -25.75 28.28 -18.11
C SER A 518 -24.49 28.81 -18.77
N CYS A 519 -24.46 30.11 -19.13
CA CYS A 519 -23.25 30.76 -19.64
C CYS A 519 -22.10 30.71 -18.63
N LEU A 520 -22.35 31.09 -17.38
CA LEU A 520 -21.31 31.16 -16.34
C LEU A 520 -20.81 29.76 -15.94
N ALA A 521 -21.68 28.75 -15.93
CA ALA A 521 -21.29 27.36 -15.68
C ALA A 521 -20.32 26.84 -16.75
N GLU A 522 -20.51 27.23 -18.02
CA GLU A 522 -19.61 26.82 -19.11
C GLU A 522 -18.30 27.64 -19.09
N LEU A 523 -18.37 28.96 -18.87
CA LEU A 523 -17.18 29.83 -18.79
C LEU A 523 -16.25 29.43 -17.64
N PHE A 524 -16.79 29.06 -16.48
CA PHE A 524 -16.00 28.68 -15.31
C PHE A 524 -15.81 27.17 -15.15
N LYS A 525 -16.10 26.37 -16.18
CA LYS A 525 -15.93 24.91 -16.15
C LYS A 525 -14.52 24.47 -15.76
N GLY A 526 -13.50 25.23 -16.16
CA GLY A 526 -12.11 25.03 -15.74
C GLY A 526 -11.88 25.26 -14.24
N HIS A 527 -12.52 26.27 -13.65
CA HIS A 527 -12.42 26.54 -12.21
C HIS A 527 -12.95 25.37 -11.37
N PHE A 528 -14.03 24.72 -11.82
CA PHE A 528 -14.61 23.55 -11.14
C PHE A 528 -13.88 22.22 -11.46
N ARG A 529 -12.79 22.28 -12.25
CA ARG A 529 -11.93 21.15 -12.63
C ARG A 529 -10.54 21.36 -12.02
N GLY A 530 -10.36 21.02 -10.74
CA GLY A 530 -9.05 21.17 -10.11
C GLY A 530 -9.08 20.98 -8.60
N ASP A 531 -7.88 21.00 -8.01
CA ASP A 531 -7.70 20.96 -6.56
C ASP A 531 -7.77 22.42 -6.07
N VAL A 532 -8.89 22.77 -5.42
CA VAL A 532 -9.20 24.17 -5.04
C VAL A 532 -8.35 24.62 -3.86
N LEU A 533 -7.94 23.68 -3.01
CA LEU A 533 -7.13 23.94 -1.84
C LEU A 533 -5.65 24.08 -2.24
N PRO A 534 -4.97 25.21 -1.93
CA PRO A 534 -3.54 25.37 -2.19
C PRO A 534 -2.70 24.28 -1.52
N ASP A 535 -1.60 23.84 -2.13
CA ASP A 535 -0.72 22.80 -1.59
C ASP A 535 -0.13 23.17 -0.22
N ASP A 536 0.30 24.42 -0.07
CA ASP A 536 0.69 25.01 1.20
C ASP A 536 -0.48 25.81 1.78
N ILE A 537 -1.00 25.37 2.93
CA ILE A 537 -2.15 26.04 3.58
C ILE A 537 -1.63 27.17 4.48
N THR A 538 -1.51 28.36 3.90
CA THR A 538 -1.21 29.62 4.61
C THR A 538 -2.39 30.58 4.51
N GLU A 539 -2.46 31.58 5.40
CA GLU A 539 -3.54 32.58 5.37
C GLU A 539 -3.54 33.39 4.06
N GLU A 540 -2.36 33.59 3.46
CA GLU A 540 -2.18 34.34 2.21
C GLU A 540 -2.57 33.49 0.98
N SER A 541 -2.13 32.23 0.90
CA SER A 541 -2.49 31.32 -0.19
C SER A 541 -3.98 30.97 -0.20
N LEU A 542 -4.60 30.84 0.97
CA LEU A 542 -6.05 30.64 1.07
C LEU A 542 -6.82 31.84 0.53
N GLU A 543 -6.40 33.07 0.85
CA GLU A 543 -7.04 34.28 0.30
C GLU A 543 -6.84 34.40 -1.21
N GLU A 544 -5.65 34.07 -1.71
CA GLU A 544 -5.38 34.05 -3.16
C GLU A 544 -6.28 33.05 -3.89
N SER A 545 -6.50 31.86 -3.31
CA SER A 545 -7.32 30.81 -3.91
C SER A 545 -8.81 31.19 -4.06
N VAL A 546 -9.32 32.07 -3.19
CA VAL A 546 -10.70 32.57 -3.23
C VAL A 546 -10.86 33.88 -3.99
N CYS A 547 -9.77 34.44 -4.54
CA CYS A 547 -9.78 35.60 -5.43
C CYS A 547 -10.00 35.20 -6.89
N LYS A 548 -11.11 34.48 -7.16
CA LYS A 548 -11.51 34.04 -8.50
C LYS A 548 -12.83 34.71 -8.91
N PRO A 549 -13.09 34.93 -10.21
CA PRO A 549 -14.27 35.67 -10.66
C PRO A 549 -15.59 35.11 -10.13
N VAL A 550 -15.77 33.78 -10.15
CA VAL A 550 -16.99 33.13 -9.63
C VAL A 550 -17.23 33.39 -8.14
N CYS A 551 -16.17 33.61 -7.36
CA CYS A 551 -16.27 33.89 -5.93
C CYS A 551 -16.79 35.31 -5.64
N LEU A 552 -16.90 36.20 -6.64
CA LEU A 552 -17.48 37.52 -6.46
C LEU A 552 -18.97 37.47 -6.10
N VAL A 553 -19.69 36.45 -6.56
CA VAL A 553 -21.08 36.21 -6.14
C VAL A 553 -21.11 35.94 -4.63
N PHE A 554 -20.23 35.07 -4.13
CA PHE A 554 -20.12 34.76 -2.69
C PHE A 554 -19.69 35.97 -1.87
N ARG A 555 -18.75 36.77 -2.41
CA ARG A 555 -18.24 37.97 -1.76
C ARG A 555 -19.34 39.01 -1.58
N ASN A 556 -20.09 39.30 -2.64
CA ASN A 556 -21.20 40.26 -2.60
C ASN A 556 -22.29 39.79 -1.63
N LEU A 557 -22.71 38.51 -1.70
CA LEU A 557 -23.65 37.91 -0.74
C LEU A 557 -23.17 38.02 0.71
N CYS A 558 -21.88 37.77 0.96
CA CYS A 558 -21.30 37.94 2.29
C CYS A 558 -21.36 39.40 2.76
N THR A 559 -21.22 40.40 1.88
CA THR A 559 -21.18 41.82 2.26
C THR A 559 -22.56 42.48 2.37
N MET A 560 -23.57 41.92 1.73
CA MET A 560 -24.95 42.42 1.76
C MET A 560 -25.65 42.08 3.08
N GLN A 561 -26.67 42.86 3.43
CA GLN A 561 -27.58 42.53 4.54
C GLN A 561 -28.70 41.62 4.02
N GLU A 562 -29.12 40.63 4.81
CA GLU A 562 -30.13 39.62 4.42
C GLU A 562 -31.52 40.21 4.10
N ASP A 563 -31.81 41.43 4.57
CA ASP A 563 -33.06 42.16 4.34
C ASP A 563 -33.05 43.01 3.06
N ASN A 564 -31.93 43.05 2.33
CA ASN A 564 -31.82 43.73 1.04
C ASN A 564 -32.52 42.90 -0.06
N SER A 565 -33.36 43.53 -0.88
CA SER A 565 -34.02 42.86 -2.02
C SER A 565 -33.01 42.23 -2.97
N GLY A 566 -31.86 42.88 -3.19
CA GLY A 566 -30.76 42.35 -3.99
C GLY A 566 -30.11 41.09 -3.41
N PHE A 567 -30.18 40.89 -2.08
CA PHE A 567 -29.66 39.66 -1.46
C PHE A 567 -30.45 38.44 -1.95
N SER A 568 -31.79 38.53 -2.00
CA SER A 568 -32.63 37.45 -2.51
C SER A 568 -32.37 37.18 -3.98
N VAL A 569 -32.27 38.22 -4.81
CA VAL A 569 -32.04 38.08 -6.26
C VAL A 569 -30.71 37.40 -6.55
N LEU A 570 -29.65 37.79 -5.85
CA LEU A 570 -28.33 37.19 -6.02
C LEU A 570 -28.25 35.76 -5.45
N LEU A 571 -29.05 35.45 -4.42
CA LEU A 571 -29.18 34.10 -3.88
C LEU A 571 -29.93 33.18 -4.85
N ASP A 572 -30.98 33.68 -5.51
CA ASP A 572 -31.72 32.97 -6.56
C ASP A 572 -30.80 32.71 -7.78
N MET A 573 -29.97 33.69 -8.16
CA MET A 573 -28.94 33.51 -9.19
C MET A 573 -27.98 32.37 -8.82
N LEU A 574 -27.50 32.34 -7.57
CA LEU A 574 -26.60 31.29 -7.10
C LEU A 574 -27.29 29.92 -7.06
N ALA A 575 -28.58 29.87 -6.73
CA ALA A 575 -29.39 28.66 -6.77
C ALA A 575 -29.61 28.14 -8.21
N GLU A 576 -29.86 29.04 -9.18
CA GLU A 576 -29.90 28.68 -10.61
C GLU A 576 -28.55 28.16 -11.10
N LEU A 577 -27.44 28.78 -10.67
CA LEU A 577 -26.10 28.32 -10.99
C LEU A 577 -25.81 26.94 -10.37
N TYR A 578 -26.30 26.66 -9.16
CA TYR A 578 -26.20 25.33 -8.53
C TYR A 578 -26.94 24.25 -9.33
N GLN A 579 -28.09 24.57 -9.93
CA GLN A 579 -28.81 23.62 -10.80
C GLN A 579 -28.00 23.25 -12.05
N LYS A 580 -27.20 24.18 -12.59
CA LYS A 580 -26.34 23.93 -13.77
C LYS A 580 -24.98 23.34 -13.40
N GLN A 581 -24.44 23.72 -12.24
CA GLN A 581 -23.12 23.33 -11.75
C GLN A 581 -23.16 23.01 -10.25
N PRO A 582 -23.46 21.75 -9.85
CA PRO A 582 -23.60 21.36 -8.45
C PRO A 582 -22.34 21.55 -7.61
N LYS A 583 -21.15 21.57 -8.23
CA LYS A 583 -19.88 21.75 -7.52
C LYS A 583 -19.79 23.08 -6.78
N ILE A 584 -20.55 24.09 -7.21
CA ILE A 584 -20.53 25.41 -6.60
C ILE A 584 -20.95 25.39 -5.11
N GLY A 585 -21.76 24.42 -4.69
CA GLY A 585 -22.22 24.29 -3.31
C GLY A 585 -21.08 24.05 -2.32
N TYR A 586 -20.18 23.10 -2.61
CA TYR A 586 -19.00 22.88 -1.75
C TYR A 586 -17.90 23.94 -1.95
N HIS A 587 -17.89 24.65 -3.08
CA HIS A 587 -17.02 25.83 -3.26
C HIS A 587 -17.49 27.02 -2.41
N LEU A 588 -18.80 27.19 -2.21
CA LEU A 588 -19.34 28.17 -1.25
C LEU A 588 -18.91 27.80 0.18
N LEU A 589 -19.02 26.53 0.58
CA LEU A 589 -18.51 26.06 1.88
C LEU A 589 -17.02 26.34 2.05
N TYR A 590 -16.25 26.14 0.99
CA TYR A 590 -14.82 26.48 0.97
C TYR A 590 -14.59 27.98 1.14
N TYR A 591 -15.27 28.82 0.36
CA TYR A 591 -15.16 30.28 0.45
C TYR A 591 -15.48 30.79 1.85
N LEU A 592 -16.58 30.31 2.45
CA LEU A 592 -17.02 30.67 3.80
C LEU A 592 -16.01 30.31 4.89
N LYS A 593 -15.13 29.34 4.61
CA LYS A 593 -14.06 28.93 5.51
C LYS A 593 -12.73 29.65 5.24
N ALA A 594 -12.36 29.79 3.97
CA ALA A 594 -11.04 30.25 3.56
C ALA A 594 -10.92 31.78 3.51
N SER A 595 -12.01 32.50 3.21
CA SER A 595 -11.98 33.96 3.10
C SER A 595 -12.17 34.67 4.44
N LYS A 596 -11.34 35.68 4.74
CA LYS A 596 -11.54 36.56 5.91
C LYS A 596 -12.83 37.38 5.80
N ALA A 597 -13.26 37.73 4.58
CA ALA A 597 -14.48 38.51 4.36
C ALA A 597 -15.77 37.75 4.76
N ALA A 598 -15.67 36.41 4.82
CA ALA A 598 -16.74 35.50 5.16
C ALA A 598 -16.68 34.97 6.61
N MET A 599 -15.69 35.42 7.40
CA MET A 599 -15.48 34.92 8.76
C MET A 599 -16.75 35.10 9.61
N GLY A 600 -17.31 33.97 10.08
CA GLY A 600 -18.53 33.94 10.90
C GLY A 600 -19.86 34.01 10.12
N LYS A 601 -19.85 33.96 8.79
CA LYS A 601 -21.05 34.04 7.93
C LYS A 601 -21.53 32.68 7.41
N MET A 602 -21.28 31.61 8.15
CA MET A 602 -21.64 30.26 7.71
C MET A 602 -23.17 30.05 7.59
N SER A 603 -23.99 30.88 8.26
CA SER A 603 -25.45 30.92 8.09
C SER A 603 -25.89 31.29 6.67
N LEU A 604 -25.01 31.90 5.86
CA LEU A 604 -25.26 32.14 4.44
C LEU A 604 -25.49 30.83 3.68
N TYR A 605 -24.79 29.75 4.06
CA TYR A 605 -24.99 28.45 3.42
C TYR A 605 -26.38 27.86 3.73
N GLU A 606 -26.93 28.12 4.91
CA GLU A 606 -28.31 27.73 5.23
C GLU A 606 -29.33 28.49 4.36
N SER A 607 -29.14 29.80 4.17
CA SER A 607 -29.98 30.60 3.28
C SER A 607 -29.88 30.11 1.83
N PHE A 608 -28.67 29.81 1.35
CA PHE A 608 -28.44 29.21 0.04
C PHE A 608 -29.16 27.87 -0.10
N ALA A 609 -29.00 26.96 0.86
CA ALA A 609 -29.66 25.65 0.83
C ALA A 609 -31.19 25.76 0.76
N GLN A 610 -31.77 26.74 1.47
CA GLN A 610 -33.21 27.03 1.41
C GLN A 610 -33.67 27.59 0.05
N ALA A 611 -32.82 28.37 -0.63
CA ALA A 611 -33.10 28.92 -1.96
C ALA A 611 -32.96 27.89 -3.08
N THR A 612 -32.17 26.83 -2.87
CA THR A 612 -32.10 25.72 -3.84
C THR A 612 -33.41 24.95 -3.93
N ALA A 613 -33.61 24.22 -5.04
CA ALA A 613 -34.74 23.31 -5.21
C ALA A 613 -34.82 22.17 -4.17
N LEU A 614 -33.74 21.93 -3.41
CA LEU A 614 -33.72 20.96 -2.31
C LEU A 614 -34.49 21.49 -1.09
N GLY A 615 -34.43 22.79 -0.84
CA GLY A 615 -35.19 23.48 0.21
C GLY A 615 -34.82 23.10 1.65
N ASP A 616 -33.78 22.29 1.87
CA ASP A 616 -33.34 21.89 3.19
C ASP A 616 -31.80 21.78 3.30
N LEU A 617 -31.28 22.27 4.43
CA LEU A 617 -29.85 22.32 4.73
C LEU A 617 -29.19 20.94 4.73
N HIS A 618 -29.88 19.93 5.29
CA HIS A 618 -29.27 18.63 5.51
C HIS A 618 -29.00 17.89 4.19
N THR A 619 -29.98 17.88 3.28
CA THR A 619 -29.85 17.25 1.96
C THR A 619 -28.82 18.00 1.13
N CYS A 620 -28.85 19.34 1.12
CA CYS A 620 -27.88 20.15 0.38
C CYS A 620 -26.45 19.88 0.86
N LEU A 621 -26.21 19.93 2.18
CA LEU A 621 -24.91 19.66 2.78
C LEU A 621 -24.42 18.23 2.49
N MET A 622 -25.33 17.25 2.53
CA MET A 622 -24.99 15.86 2.23
C MET A 622 -24.57 15.68 0.76
N MET A 623 -25.29 16.29 -0.18
CA MET A 623 -24.97 16.23 -1.60
C MET A 623 -23.66 16.94 -1.91
N ASP A 624 -23.44 18.13 -1.34
CA ASP A 624 -22.25 18.92 -1.57
C ASP A 624 -21.00 18.29 -0.95
N MET A 625 -21.11 17.73 0.26
CA MET A 625 -20.02 16.97 0.88
C MET A 625 -19.73 15.67 0.15
N LYS A 626 -20.74 15.03 -0.47
CA LYS A 626 -20.55 13.86 -1.31
C LYS A 626 -19.84 14.22 -2.62
N ALA A 627 -20.24 15.31 -3.27
CA ALA A 627 -19.57 15.83 -4.46
C ALA A 627 -18.12 16.20 -4.15
N CYS A 628 -17.88 16.93 -3.04
CA CYS A 628 -16.53 17.24 -2.57
C CYS A 628 -15.70 15.98 -2.29
N GLN A 629 -16.29 14.93 -1.71
CA GLN A 629 -15.60 13.66 -1.50
C GLN A 629 -15.16 12.99 -2.82
N GLU A 630 -16.02 13.07 -3.84
CA GLU A 630 -15.75 12.47 -5.14
C GLU A 630 -14.72 13.26 -5.94
N ASP A 631 -14.68 14.58 -5.75
CA ASP A 631 -13.83 15.50 -6.50
C ASP A 631 -12.48 15.81 -5.83
N ASP A 632 -12.47 16.15 -4.54
CA ASP A 632 -11.27 16.57 -3.79
C ASP A 632 -11.35 16.15 -2.31
N VAL A 633 -10.73 15.02 -2.00
CA VAL A 633 -10.67 14.45 -0.64
C VAL A 633 -9.86 15.33 0.31
N ARG A 634 -8.88 16.10 -0.19
CA ARG A 634 -8.04 16.99 0.61
C ARG A 634 -8.85 18.20 1.07
N LEU A 635 -9.63 18.78 0.17
CA LEU A 635 -10.60 19.82 0.49
C LEU A 635 -11.68 19.32 1.46
N LEU A 636 -12.19 18.10 1.28
CA LEU A 636 -13.15 17.50 2.23
C LEU A 636 -12.57 17.42 3.64
N CYS A 637 -11.33 16.94 3.78
CA CYS A 637 -10.64 16.89 5.07
C CYS A 637 -10.47 18.28 5.68
N TYR A 638 -10.16 19.27 4.85
CA TYR A 638 -10.07 20.66 5.28
C TYR A 638 -11.42 21.18 5.77
N LEU A 639 -12.54 20.95 5.08
CA LEU A 639 -13.87 21.48 5.42
C LEU A 639 -14.55 20.78 6.60
N THR A 640 -14.30 19.49 6.79
CA THR A 640 -15.00 18.64 7.78
C THR A 640 -15.04 19.24 9.20
N PRO A 641 -13.94 19.76 9.79
CA PRO A 641 -13.98 20.28 11.16
C PRO A 641 -14.93 21.45 11.37
N SER A 642 -15.03 22.38 10.41
CA SER A 642 -15.91 23.56 10.52
C SER A 642 -17.37 23.18 10.39
N ILE A 643 -17.69 22.23 9.51
CA ILE A 643 -19.06 21.78 9.28
C ILE A 643 -19.59 21.05 10.52
N TYR A 644 -18.81 20.12 11.08
CA TYR A 644 -19.21 19.38 12.29
C TYR A 644 -19.20 20.24 13.57
N SER A 645 -18.34 21.25 13.66
CA SER A 645 -18.33 22.15 14.83
C SER A 645 -19.55 23.09 14.87
N GLN A 646 -20.18 23.34 13.73
CA GLN A 646 -21.41 24.15 13.65
C GLN A 646 -22.66 23.35 13.99
N GLU A 647 -22.75 22.07 13.59
CA GLU A 647 -23.88 21.21 13.96
C GLU A 647 -24.01 21.02 15.49
N ASP A 648 -22.89 21.07 16.23
CA ASP A 648 -22.89 20.99 17.69
C ASP A 648 -23.41 22.27 18.38
N GLU A 649 -23.33 23.45 17.75
CA GLU A 649 -23.91 24.70 18.27
C GLU A 649 -25.44 24.72 18.10
N ASP A 650 -25.97 24.22 16.99
CA ASP A 650 -27.42 24.13 16.73
C ASP A 650 -28.11 22.98 17.49
N SER A 651 -27.35 22.02 18.00
CA SER A 651 -27.87 20.95 18.86
C SER A 651 -28.11 21.40 20.32
N LYS A 652 -27.66 22.60 20.72
CA LYS A 652 -27.95 23.14 22.06
C LYS A 652 -29.40 23.64 22.12
N PRO A 653 -30.22 23.20 23.08
CA PRO A 653 -31.59 23.68 23.21
C PRO A 653 -31.60 25.19 23.46
N LYS A 654 -32.23 25.96 22.54
CA LYS A 654 -32.51 27.39 22.73
C LYS A 654 -33.20 27.58 24.09
N ALA A 655 -32.56 28.33 24.98
CA ALA A 655 -33.10 28.64 26.31
C ALA A 655 -34.53 29.19 26.18
N PRO A 656 -35.47 28.77 27.04
CA PRO A 656 -36.86 29.16 26.89
C PRO A 656 -36.96 30.69 27.04
N LYS A 657 -37.58 31.34 26.05
CA LYS A 657 -37.94 32.77 26.09
C LYS A 657 -38.64 33.04 27.42
N ARG A 658 -37.95 33.77 28.29
CA ARG A 658 -38.47 34.24 29.57
C ARG A 658 -39.69 35.08 29.25
N LYS A 659 -40.90 34.56 29.52
CA LYS A 659 -42.16 35.33 29.40
C LYS A 659 -41.99 36.63 30.17
N ARG A 660 -41.86 37.75 29.45
CA ARG A 660 -42.11 39.08 29.99
C ARG A 660 -43.54 39.04 30.55
N ARG A 661 -43.68 39.17 31.87
CA ARG A 661 -44.95 39.54 32.49
C ARG A 661 -45.32 40.91 31.92
N GLY A 662 -46.24 40.91 30.95
CA GLY A 662 -46.91 42.11 30.50
C GLY A 662 -47.84 42.57 31.61
N SER A 663 -47.57 43.76 32.15
CA SER A 663 -48.56 44.55 32.86
C SER A 663 -49.74 44.79 31.91
N SER A 664 -50.94 44.37 32.31
CA SER A 664 -52.20 44.84 31.76
C SER A 664 -53.05 45.27 32.94
N ALA A 665 -53.14 46.57 33.15
CA ALA A 665 -54.19 47.19 33.94
C ALA A 665 -55.42 47.41 33.05
N VAL A 666 -56.53 47.78 33.71
CA VAL A 666 -57.87 48.15 33.19
C VAL A 666 -58.79 46.93 32.99
N GLY A 667 -59.99 46.84 33.58
CA GLY A 667 -60.75 47.74 34.45
C GLY A 667 -62.14 47.12 34.73
N SER A 668 -62.79 47.63 35.78
CA SER A 668 -64.26 47.68 36.05
C SER A 668 -65.14 46.46 35.74
N ASP A 669 -65.83 45.95 36.76
CA ASP A 669 -67.27 46.24 36.89
C ASP A 669 -67.78 45.93 38.30
N SER A 670 -68.40 46.96 38.87
CA SER A 670 -69.43 46.88 39.90
C SER A 670 -70.71 47.37 39.22
N ASP A 671 -71.76 46.56 39.33
CA ASP A 671 -73.14 46.69 38.84
C ASP A 671 -73.42 46.43 37.35
#